data_AF-A0A9P1KHI8-F1
#
_entry.id   AF-A0A9P1KHI8-F1
#
_cell.length_a   1.000
_cell.length_b   1.000
_cell.length_c   1.000
_cell.angle_alpha   90.00
_cell.angle_beta   90.00
_cell.angle_gamma   90.00
#
_symmetry.space_group_name_H-M   'P 1'
#
loop_
_entity.id
_entity.type
_entity.pdbx_description
1 polymer ?
#
loop_
_entity_poly.entity_id
_entity_poly.type
_entity_poly.pdbx_seq_one_letter_code
_entity_poly.pdbx_strand_id
1 'polypeptide(L)'
;MKLNLHQIFQDHKVTPRGIIYVGAGEGRSLKRFAKFPNAQILLIEANPVTCERLKMAVGDRPNIQTVHVAIADQNSTATLHVTNIESNSSILSLTEYKKLYPNLTETQQIPVETRTIDSIVTELNLLPEDYNILCLDIQGAELLALTGASEILQHLDAIYSTTSQNKLFEGGATFEQLNAFLNEHYFTPVAQATPYHPSRYEVVYIHNNLINTSVIPSEIAQNLRLLPPTVPKPTELKITQSRLQELESEQELLKYQLQQHQKDLEKSQSDFQQKQKELENSQSQLQQTRKDLEKSQSDFQEKQKELENSQSQLQQTQLELKNLHSQLEQSQEELEESKGVRDQILADLEKSYSQFKQSQKDLENSQSQLEQTQTELQQSQYQRDQILSELEQYHTRLQQTQKDLEKSQSDFQQKQKELENSQSQLQQTQKDLEKSQSDFQQKQKELENSQSQLQQTQKDLEKSQSDFQQKQKELENSQSQLQQTQKDLEKSQSDFQQKQKELENSQSQLQQTQKDLEKSQSDFQQKQKELENSQSQLQQTQKDLEKSQSDFQQKQKELENSQSERKKLETKVKEVQDQLKNAQNKQTETQQELDKSRSELHDTREELEMANFQLDEVQVELEQATFELHKIKEELEGSQSQLQQQQKELEESQSQLQQQQKELEESRSEIQKLREQIQQIQHIQQYQNMSPPGQPVQQYQPAVAQSGNTYNAALVKMFAKIIAETMPD
;
A
#
# COMPACT_ATOMS: atom_id res chain seq x y z
N MET A 1 15.94 -39.14 -0.15
CA MET A 1 17.21 -39.18 0.63
C MET A 1 18.01 -37.94 0.25
N LYS A 2 18.75 -37.30 1.17
CA LYS A 2 19.58 -36.12 0.82
C LYS A 2 20.89 -36.53 0.15
N LEU A 3 21.48 -35.66 -0.66
CA LEU A 3 22.77 -35.93 -1.31
C LEU A 3 23.93 -35.92 -0.29
N ASN A 4 24.89 -36.84 -0.47
CA ASN A 4 26.11 -36.94 0.32
C ASN A 4 27.29 -36.34 -0.46
N LEU A 5 27.42 -35.02 -0.43
CA LEU A 5 28.42 -34.25 -1.19
C LEU A 5 29.85 -34.81 -1.04
N HIS A 6 30.22 -35.28 0.15
CA HIS A 6 31.55 -35.84 0.40
C HIS A 6 31.84 -37.16 -0.36
N GLN A 7 30.82 -37.96 -0.65
CA GLN A 7 30.97 -39.15 -1.49
C GLN A 7 31.06 -38.73 -2.97
N ILE A 8 30.12 -37.89 -3.42
CA ILE A 8 30.07 -37.41 -4.82
C ILE A 8 31.38 -36.71 -5.20
N PHE A 9 31.93 -35.87 -4.32
CA PHE A 9 33.22 -35.22 -4.54
C PHE A 9 34.39 -36.21 -4.57
N GLN A 10 34.37 -37.29 -3.79
CA GLN A 10 35.38 -38.36 -3.89
C GLN A 10 35.27 -39.13 -5.22
N ASP A 11 34.05 -39.52 -5.61
CA ASP A 11 33.77 -40.28 -6.82
C ASP A 11 34.21 -39.50 -8.09
N HIS A 12 33.99 -38.18 -8.09
CA HIS A 12 34.39 -37.25 -9.17
C HIS A 12 35.75 -36.55 -8.93
N LYS A 13 36.53 -36.98 -7.92
CA LYS A 13 37.88 -36.47 -7.57
C LYS A 13 37.97 -34.97 -7.22
N VAL A 14 36.85 -34.31 -6.97
CA VAL A 14 36.78 -32.92 -6.51
C VAL A 14 37.39 -32.80 -5.12
N THR A 15 38.37 -31.91 -4.96
CA THR A 15 39.00 -31.61 -3.67
C THR A 15 38.69 -30.17 -3.29
N PRO A 16 37.81 -29.90 -2.30
CA PRO A 16 37.48 -28.54 -1.90
C PRO A 16 38.70 -27.75 -1.38
N ARG A 17 39.08 -26.71 -2.13
CA ARG A 17 40.03 -25.65 -1.77
C ARG A 17 39.29 -24.52 -1.03
N GLY A 18 38.08 -24.20 -1.51
CA GLY A 18 37.22 -23.20 -0.90
C GLY A 18 35.78 -23.34 -1.35
N ILE A 19 34.86 -22.89 -0.49
CA ILE A 19 33.42 -23.10 -0.61
C ILE A 19 32.71 -21.76 -0.42
N ILE A 20 31.99 -21.29 -1.44
CA ILE A 20 31.01 -20.21 -1.31
C ILE A 20 29.64 -20.85 -1.06
N TYR A 21 28.94 -20.46 0.00
CA TYR A 21 27.58 -20.93 0.32
C TYR A 21 26.64 -19.73 0.40
N VAL A 22 25.67 -19.67 -0.51
CA VAL A 22 24.61 -18.67 -0.52
C VAL A 22 23.33 -19.28 0.04
N GLY A 23 22.70 -18.59 1.01
CA GLY A 23 21.58 -19.15 1.77
C GLY A 23 22.04 -20.03 2.93
N ALA A 24 23.12 -19.64 3.62
CA ALA A 24 23.74 -20.46 4.67
C ALA A 24 22.83 -20.72 5.89
N GLY A 25 21.76 -19.94 6.07
CA GLY A 25 20.80 -20.07 7.16
C GLY A 25 21.44 -19.89 8.53
N GLU A 26 20.86 -20.48 9.58
CA GLU A 26 21.46 -20.52 10.92
C GLU A 26 22.70 -21.46 11.04
N GLY A 27 23.37 -21.77 9.94
CA GLY A 27 24.58 -22.60 9.94
C GLY A 27 24.33 -24.11 10.08
N ARG A 28 23.11 -24.61 9.83
CA ARG A 28 22.79 -26.06 9.89
C ARG A 28 23.75 -26.92 9.05
N SER A 29 24.23 -26.38 7.93
CA SER A 29 25.17 -27.03 7.02
C SER A 29 26.62 -27.05 7.51
N LEU A 30 27.01 -26.36 8.59
CA LEU A 30 28.39 -26.36 9.12
C LEU A 30 28.92 -27.78 9.41
N LYS A 31 28.04 -28.71 9.81
CA LYS A 31 28.38 -30.12 10.03
C LYS A 31 28.77 -30.88 8.74
N ARG A 32 28.38 -30.39 7.55
CA ARG A 32 28.86 -30.90 6.25
C ARG A 32 30.32 -30.51 6.02
N PHE A 33 30.70 -29.29 6.42
CA PHE A 33 32.04 -28.71 6.15
C PHE A 33 33.12 -29.10 7.14
N ALA A 34 32.77 -29.64 8.31
CA ALA A 34 33.73 -30.30 9.21
C ALA A 34 34.51 -31.46 8.55
N LYS A 35 34.08 -31.96 7.38
CA LYS A 35 34.80 -32.95 6.56
C LYS A 35 35.90 -32.35 5.65
N PHE A 36 35.98 -31.02 5.54
CA PHE A 36 36.91 -30.30 4.66
C PHE A 36 37.68 -29.24 5.47
N PRO A 37 38.46 -29.63 6.51
CA PRO A 37 39.02 -28.71 7.51
C PRO A 37 40.06 -27.72 6.97
N ASN A 38 40.57 -27.94 5.75
CA ASN A 38 41.55 -27.08 5.10
C ASN A 38 40.94 -26.09 4.11
N ALA A 39 39.62 -26.16 3.86
CA ALA A 39 38.96 -25.30 2.89
C ALA A 39 38.63 -23.91 3.48
N GLN A 40 38.79 -22.85 2.68
CA GLN A 40 38.25 -21.54 3.02
C GLN A 40 36.73 -21.51 2.77
N ILE A 41 35.96 -20.89 3.64
CA ILE A 41 34.49 -20.95 3.56
C ILE A 41 33.91 -19.54 3.67
N LEU A 42 33.20 -19.11 2.63
CA LEU A 42 32.41 -17.89 2.62
C LEU A 42 30.93 -18.25 2.75
N LEU A 43 30.30 -17.84 3.85
CA LEU A 43 28.89 -18.09 4.14
C LEU A 43 28.09 -16.80 4.02
N ILE A 44 27.17 -16.77 3.06
CA ILE A 44 26.35 -15.61 2.73
C ILE A 44 24.89 -15.88 3.12
N GLU A 45 24.29 -14.93 3.83
CA GLU A 45 22.92 -15.00 4.32
C GLU A 45 22.21 -13.65 4.12
N ALA A 46 21.03 -13.67 3.51
CA ALA A 46 20.27 -12.48 3.13
C ALA A 46 19.39 -11.94 4.27
N ASN A 47 18.94 -12.80 5.20
CA ASN A 47 18.15 -12.35 6.34
C ASN A 47 19.07 -11.84 7.46
N PRO A 48 18.97 -10.58 7.92
CA PRO A 48 19.86 -10.01 8.93
C PRO A 48 19.81 -10.76 10.26
N VAL A 49 18.61 -11.16 10.71
CA VAL A 49 18.42 -11.89 11.98
C VAL A 49 18.99 -13.31 11.88
N THR A 50 18.91 -13.94 10.70
CA THR A 50 19.55 -15.23 10.43
C THR A 50 21.08 -15.11 10.34
N CYS A 51 21.60 -14.04 9.73
CA CYS A 51 23.03 -13.80 9.64
C CYS A 51 23.69 -13.58 11.01
N GLU A 52 23.01 -12.91 11.96
CA GLU A 52 23.50 -12.83 13.35
C GLU A 52 23.53 -14.19 14.06
N ARG A 53 22.49 -15.03 13.87
CA ARG A 53 22.49 -16.42 14.38
C ARG A 53 23.59 -17.27 13.72
N LEU A 54 23.86 -17.07 12.44
CA LEU A 54 24.96 -17.70 11.69
C LEU A 54 26.32 -17.31 12.25
N LYS A 55 26.58 -16.02 12.48
CA LYS A 55 27.81 -15.52 13.13
C LYS A 55 28.04 -16.20 14.48
N MET A 56 27.00 -16.29 15.32
CA MET A 56 27.07 -17.00 16.62
C MET A 56 27.34 -18.49 16.47
N ALA A 57 26.79 -19.16 15.43
CA ALA A 57 27.04 -20.57 15.16
C ALA A 57 28.44 -20.84 14.57
N VAL A 58 29.02 -19.87 13.86
CA VAL A 58 30.36 -19.91 13.28
C VAL A 58 31.45 -19.64 14.32
N GLY A 59 31.29 -18.61 15.16
CA GLY A 59 32.30 -18.23 16.16
C GLY A 59 33.68 -17.94 15.57
N ASP A 60 34.74 -18.07 16.38
CA ASP A 60 36.11 -17.68 16.01
C ASP A 60 36.83 -18.68 15.08
N ARG A 61 36.15 -19.26 14.09
CA ARG A 61 36.74 -20.22 13.14
C ARG A 61 37.48 -19.46 12.01
N PRO A 62 38.82 -19.48 11.95
CA PRO A 62 39.59 -18.57 11.10
C PRO A 62 39.50 -18.87 9.59
N ASN A 63 38.96 -20.03 9.21
CA ASN A 63 38.72 -20.42 7.82
C ASN A 63 37.25 -20.25 7.39
N ILE A 64 36.41 -19.59 8.20
CA ILE A 64 34.99 -19.38 7.89
C ILE A 64 34.63 -17.90 8.08
N GLN A 65 34.30 -17.23 6.97
CA GLN A 65 33.83 -15.86 6.93
C GLN A 65 32.31 -15.82 6.71
N THR A 66 31.61 -14.92 7.40
CA THR A 66 30.15 -14.75 7.29
C THR A 66 29.79 -13.36 6.81
N VAL A 67 28.88 -13.25 5.83
CA VAL A 67 28.46 -11.98 5.24
C VAL A 67 26.94 -11.86 5.21
N HIS A 68 26.45 -10.66 5.50
CA HIS A 68 25.04 -10.29 5.38
C HIS A 68 24.84 -9.56 4.06
N VAL A 69 24.32 -10.27 3.05
CA VAL A 69 23.97 -9.71 1.73
C VAL A 69 23.06 -10.70 1.01
N ALA A 70 22.16 -10.22 0.15
CA ALA A 70 21.49 -11.07 -0.84
C ALA A 70 22.38 -11.22 -2.09
N ILE A 71 22.34 -12.37 -2.74
CA ILE A 71 23.02 -12.56 -4.03
C ILE A 71 22.00 -12.52 -5.15
N ALA A 72 22.33 -11.77 -6.20
CA ALA A 72 21.54 -11.59 -7.40
C ALA A 72 22.46 -11.38 -8.62
N ASP A 73 21.85 -11.06 -9.76
CA ASP A 73 22.48 -10.73 -11.03
C ASP A 73 23.11 -9.33 -11.07
N GLN A 74 22.71 -8.42 -10.16
CA GLN A 74 23.23 -7.04 -10.09
C GLN A 74 23.36 -6.48 -8.67
N ASN A 75 24.24 -5.49 -8.51
CA ASN A 75 24.45 -4.74 -7.27
C ASN A 75 23.37 -3.65 -7.12
N SER A 76 22.47 -3.83 -6.15
CA SER A 76 21.24 -3.02 -6.00
C SER A 76 20.66 -3.21 -4.58
N THR A 77 19.37 -2.92 -4.42
CA THR A 77 18.55 -3.33 -3.28
C THR A 77 17.37 -4.17 -3.76
N ALA A 78 17.03 -5.23 -3.04
CA ALA A 78 15.85 -6.06 -3.27
C ALA A 78 15.00 -6.22 -2.01
N THR A 79 13.75 -6.64 -2.17
CA THR A 79 12.86 -6.98 -1.05
C THR A 79 13.03 -8.44 -0.71
N LEU A 80 13.50 -8.74 0.51
CA LEU A 80 13.47 -10.08 1.08
C LEU A 80 12.08 -10.37 1.66
N HIS A 81 11.37 -11.29 1.04
CA HIS A 81 10.09 -11.84 1.47
C HIS A 81 10.34 -12.91 2.54
N VAL A 82 10.27 -12.51 3.82
CA VAL A 82 10.52 -13.39 4.98
C VAL A 82 9.24 -14.11 5.37
N THR A 83 9.30 -15.44 5.50
CA THR A 83 8.13 -16.28 5.83
C THR A 83 8.20 -16.87 7.23
N ASN A 84 7.05 -17.40 7.69
CA ASN A 84 6.93 -18.16 8.94
C ASN A 84 7.79 -19.44 9.01
N ILE A 85 8.47 -19.81 7.91
CA ILE A 85 9.54 -20.82 7.87
C ILE A 85 10.77 -20.12 7.29
N GLU A 86 11.64 -19.56 8.13
CA GLU A 86 12.70 -18.63 7.69
C GLU A 86 13.58 -19.16 6.51
N SER A 87 13.85 -20.46 6.45
CA SER A 87 14.59 -21.12 5.35
C SER A 87 13.85 -21.22 4.01
N ASN A 88 12.60 -20.76 3.96
CA ASN A 88 11.77 -20.65 2.75
C ASN A 88 11.64 -19.19 2.28
N SER A 89 12.35 -18.24 2.91
CA SER A 89 12.37 -16.83 2.50
C SER A 89 13.11 -16.66 1.16
N SER A 90 12.75 -15.65 0.38
CA SER A 90 13.39 -15.36 -0.91
C SER A 90 13.38 -13.87 -1.23
N ILE A 91 14.26 -13.43 -2.14
CA ILE A 91 14.17 -12.11 -2.79
C ILE A 91 13.17 -12.10 -3.96
N LEU A 92 12.50 -13.23 -4.22
CA LEU A 92 11.47 -13.41 -5.23
C LEU A 92 10.10 -13.68 -4.60
N SER A 93 9.05 -13.26 -5.30
CA SER A 93 7.66 -13.32 -4.84
C SER A 93 7.12 -14.77 -4.78
N LEU A 94 6.37 -15.06 -3.72
CA LEU A 94 5.94 -16.39 -3.26
C LEU A 94 4.62 -16.85 -3.91
N THR A 95 4.53 -16.77 -5.25
CA THR A 95 3.31 -17.10 -6.01
C THR A 95 2.95 -18.60 -5.96
N GLU A 96 3.65 -19.42 -6.73
CA GLU A 96 3.32 -20.84 -6.91
C GLU A 96 3.75 -21.71 -5.71
N TYR A 97 4.81 -21.33 -4.99
CA TYR A 97 5.32 -22.08 -3.84
C TYR A 97 4.27 -22.23 -2.73
N LYS A 98 3.36 -21.25 -2.59
CA LYS A 98 2.24 -21.27 -1.65
C LYS A 98 1.20 -22.37 -1.98
N LYS A 99 1.10 -22.81 -3.24
CA LYS A 99 0.25 -23.95 -3.63
C LYS A 99 0.82 -25.28 -3.11
N LEU A 100 2.14 -25.43 -3.06
CA LEU A 100 2.80 -26.61 -2.46
C LEU A 100 2.79 -26.59 -0.94
N TYR A 101 2.85 -25.41 -0.32
CA TYR A 101 2.84 -25.24 1.13
C TYR A 101 1.77 -24.21 1.56
N PRO A 102 0.47 -24.59 1.64
CA PRO A 102 -0.62 -23.64 1.92
C PRO A 102 -0.52 -22.93 3.28
N ASN A 103 0.19 -23.52 4.24
CA ASN A 103 0.45 -22.94 5.56
C ASN A 103 1.68 -22.00 5.57
N LEU A 104 2.34 -21.79 4.43
CA LEU A 104 3.43 -20.83 4.30
C LEU A 104 2.85 -19.42 4.19
N THR A 105 3.22 -18.56 5.13
CA THR A 105 2.79 -17.17 5.17
C THR A 105 4.01 -16.27 5.17
N GLU A 106 4.02 -15.28 4.27
CA GLU A 106 4.89 -14.12 4.45
C GLU A 106 4.56 -13.45 5.79
N THR A 107 5.62 -13.10 6.52
CA THR A 107 5.55 -12.52 7.87
C THR A 107 6.16 -11.13 7.93
N GLN A 108 7.09 -10.82 7.03
CA GLN A 108 7.76 -9.53 6.94
C GLN A 108 8.38 -9.36 5.55
N GLN A 109 8.38 -8.14 5.04
CA GLN A 109 9.23 -7.73 3.92
C GLN A 109 10.39 -6.87 4.47
N ILE A 110 11.62 -7.14 4.03
CA ILE A 110 12.83 -6.43 4.49
C ILE A 110 13.63 -5.95 3.27
N PRO A 111 13.96 -4.66 3.13
CA PRO A 111 14.90 -4.21 2.11
C PRO A 111 16.30 -4.72 2.45
N VAL A 112 16.95 -5.40 1.50
CA VAL A 112 18.31 -5.94 1.64
C VAL A 112 19.16 -5.49 0.46
N GLU A 113 20.45 -5.25 0.70
CA GLU A 113 21.40 -5.04 -0.39
C GLU A 113 21.62 -6.33 -1.18
N THR A 114 21.67 -6.22 -2.51
CA THR A 114 22.12 -7.29 -3.40
C THR A 114 23.55 -7.07 -3.85
N ARG A 115 24.26 -8.17 -4.11
CA ARG A 115 25.54 -8.21 -4.82
C ARG A 115 25.58 -9.37 -5.80
N THR A 116 26.41 -9.25 -6.84
CA THR A 116 26.86 -10.40 -7.63
C THR A 116 27.88 -11.23 -6.84
N ILE A 117 28.10 -12.49 -7.21
CA ILE A 117 29.14 -13.31 -6.55
C ILE A 117 30.53 -12.74 -6.87
N ASP A 118 30.77 -12.34 -8.11
CA ASP A 118 32.04 -11.75 -8.55
C ASP A 118 32.37 -10.46 -7.76
N SER A 119 31.36 -9.61 -7.51
CA SER A 119 31.56 -8.38 -6.75
C SER A 119 31.74 -8.61 -5.25
N ILE A 120 31.07 -9.58 -4.62
CA ILE A 120 31.32 -9.86 -3.20
C ILE A 120 32.67 -10.54 -2.97
N VAL A 121 33.16 -11.36 -3.93
CA VAL A 121 34.56 -11.85 -3.92
C VAL A 121 35.54 -10.68 -3.99
N THR A 122 35.28 -9.71 -4.88
CA THR A 122 36.08 -8.49 -5.04
C THR A 122 36.06 -7.58 -3.80
N GLU A 123 34.88 -7.24 -3.26
CA GLU A 123 34.71 -6.35 -2.10
C GLU A 123 35.40 -6.89 -0.84
N LEU A 124 35.43 -8.22 -0.68
CA LEU A 124 36.10 -8.89 0.43
C LEU A 124 37.61 -9.10 0.21
N ASN A 125 38.16 -8.72 -0.95
CA ASN A 125 39.55 -8.94 -1.37
C ASN A 125 39.93 -10.44 -1.37
N LEU A 126 39.01 -11.31 -1.79
CA LEU A 126 39.21 -12.74 -1.94
C LEU A 126 39.72 -13.08 -3.35
N LEU A 127 40.47 -14.18 -3.47
CA LEU A 127 40.96 -14.68 -4.77
C LEU A 127 39.99 -15.72 -5.34
N PRO A 128 39.47 -15.57 -6.58
CA PRO A 128 38.58 -16.56 -7.19
C PRO A 128 39.15 -17.99 -7.20
N GLU A 129 40.46 -18.14 -7.46
CA GLU A 129 41.15 -19.43 -7.56
C GLU A 129 41.09 -20.30 -6.29
N ASP A 130 41.00 -19.66 -5.12
CA ASP A 130 40.90 -20.34 -3.81
C ASP A 130 39.55 -21.02 -3.62
N TYR A 131 38.49 -20.58 -4.32
CA TYR A 131 37.13 -21.08 -4.19
C TYR A 131 36.74 -21.94 -5.39
N ASN A 132 36.43 -23.22 -5.14
CA ASN A 132 36.14 -24.18 -6.21
C ASN A 132 34.82 -24.94 -6.04
N ILE A 133 34.07 -24.64 -4.99
CA ILE A 133 32.72 -25.16 -4.75
C ILE A 133 31.75 -23.99 -4.55
N LEU A 134 30.67 -23.96 -5.30
CA LEU A 134 29.52 -23.09 -5.02
C LEU A 134 28.35 -23.93 -4.49
N CYS A 135 27.71 -23.46 -3.42
CA CYS A 135 26.50 -24.04 -2.85
C CYS A 135 25.38 -22.98 -2.85
N LEU A 136 24.29 -23.25 -3.55
CA LEU A 136 23.08 -22.42 -3.58
C LEU A 136 21.94 -23.15 -2.85
N ASP A 137 21.46 -22.54 -1.77
CA ASP A 137 20.31 -22.99 -0.95
C ASP A 137 19.26 -21.84 -0.81
N ILE A 138 19.35 -20.86 -1.72
CA ILE A 138 18.43 -19.71 -1.86
C ILE A 138 17.23 -20.12 -2.70
N GLN A 139 16.01 -19.80 -2.27
CA GLN A 139 14.81 -20.38 -2.89
C GLN A 139 14.36 -19.60 -4.12
N GLY A 140 14.48 -20.18 -5.32
CA GLY A 140 14.04 -19.63 -6.61
C GLY A 140 15.02 -18.67 -7.27
N ALA A 141 15.92 -18.06 -6.50
CA ALA A 141 16.90 -17.08 -6.97
C ALA A 141 18.22 -17.73 -7.48
N GLU A 142 18.28 -19.07 -7.59
CA GLU A 142 19.52 -19.79 -7.93
C GLU A 142 20.09 -19.36 -9.29
N LEU A 143 19.25 -19.10 -10.31
CA LEU A 143 19.72 -18.63 -11.62
C LEU A 143 20.22 -17.17 -11.57
N LEU A 144 19.58 -16.27 -10.81
CA LEU A 144 20.04 -14.88 -10.67
C LEU A 144 21.45 -14.84 -10.06
N ALA A 145 21.70 -15.67 -9.05
CA ALA A 145 23.01 -15.78 -8.44
C ALA A 145 24.09 -16.32 -9.39
N LEU A 146 23.72 -17.18 -10.34
CA LEU A 146 24.64 -17.70 -11.37
C LEU A 146 24.88 -16.71 -12.52
N THR A 147 23.87 -15.93 -12.92
CA THR A 147 24.04 -14.81 -13.85
C THR A 147 25.05 -13.79 -13.31
N GLY A 148 25.06 -13.57 -11.99
CA GLY A 148 26.05 -12.76 -11.27
C GLY A 148 27.36 -13.48 -10.91
N ALA A 149 27.73 -14.58 -11.57
CA ALA A 149 28.89 -15.41 -11.23
C ALA A 149 29.88 -15.61 -12.40
N SER A 150 29.91 -14.66 -13.34
CA SER A 150 30.62 -14.71 -14.63
C SER A 150 32.13 -14.97 -14.54
N GLU A 151 32.79 -14.45 -13.50
CA GLU A 151 34.21 -14.69 -13.24
C GLU A 151 34.39 -15.98 -12.44
N ILE A 152 33.72 -16.08 -11.28
CA ILE A 152 33.95 -17.19 -10.34
C ILE A 152 33.61 -18.56 -10.94
N LEU A 153 32.62 -18.67 -11.83
CA LEU A 153 32.25 -19.92 -12.52
C LEU A 153 33.45 -20.60 -13.21
N GLN A 154 34.43 -19.83 -13.68
CA GLN A 154 35.62 -20.33 -14.37
C GLN A 154 36.61 -21.05 -13.45
N HIS A 155 36.46 -20.92 -12.13
CA HIS A 155 37.34 -21.49 -11.10
C HIS A 155 36.70 -22.66 -10.32
N LEU A 156 35.41 -22.93 -10.56
CA LEU A 156 34.65 -23.97 -9.85
C LEU A 156 34.87 -25.37 -10.45
N ASP A 157 35.14 -26.34 -9.58
CA ASP A 157 35.16 -27.78 -9.91
C ASP A 157 33.76 -28.39 -9.77
N ALA A 158 32.91 -27.84 -8.89
CA ALA A 158 31.56 -28.35 -8.61
C ALA A 158 30.56 -27.27 -8.13
N ILE A 159 29.28 -27.49 -8.42
CA ILE A 159 28.16 -26.65 -7.97
C ILE A 159 27.09 -27.54 -7.33
N TYR A 160 26.64 -27.19 -6.12
CA TYR A 160 25.43 -27.73 -5.49
C TYR A 160 24.32 -26.67 -5.57
N SER A 161 23.11 -27.08 -5.95
CA SER A 161 21.95 -26.19 -6.01
C SER A 161 20.68 -26.89 -5.54
N THR A 162 19.79 -26.13 -4.89
CA THR A 162 18.35 -26.41 -4.96
C THR A 162 17.79 -25.99 -6.32
N THR A 163 16.65 -26.56 -6.70
CA THR A 163 15.81 -26.12 -7.84
C THR A 163 14.48 -26.90 -7.85
N SER A 164 13.61 -26.67 -8.82
CA SER A 164 12.31 -27.33 -8.97
C SER A 164 11.90 -27.56 -10.41
N GLN A 165 11.09 -28.60 -10.65
CA GLN A 165 10.56 -28.92 -11.98
C GLN A 165 9.69 -27.77 -12.54
N ASN A 166 8.87 -27.18 -11.67
CA ASN A 166 7.97 -26.08 -12.00
C ASN A 166 8.58 -24.77 -11.48
N LYS A 167 8.18 -23.63 -12.04
CA LYS A 167 8.48 -22.32 -11.44
C LYS A 167 7.70 -22.21 -10.13
N LEU A 168 8.42 -22.07 -9.00
CA LEU A 168 7.82 -21.94 -7.68
C LEU A 168 7.79 -20.49 -7.19
N PHE A 169 8.64 -19.64 -7.74
CA PHE A 169 8.77 -18.23 -7.41
C PHE A 169 8.58 -17.39 -8.66
N GLU A 170 8.05 -16.18 -8.50
CA GLU A 170 7.91 -15.21 -9.58
C GLU A 170 9.31 -14.76 -10.06
N GLY A 171 9.61 -14.90 -11.35
CA GLY A 171 10.96 -14.75 -11.89
C GLY A 171 11.93 -15.92 -11.61
N GLY A 172 11.51 -16.93 -10.84
CA GLY A 172 12.36 -18.08 -10.50
C GLY A 172 12.52 -19.08 -11.65
N ALA A 173 13.69 -19.71 -11.72
CA ALA A 173 14.04 -20.67 -12.77
C ALA A 173 13.57 -22.09 -12.47
N THR A 174 13.22 -22.85 -13.52
CA THR A 174 13.04 -24.31 -13.43
C THR A 174 14.38 -25.05 -13.44
N PHE A 175 14.35 -26.34 -13.08
CA PHE A 175 15.48 -27.27 -13.23
C PHE A 175 16.03 -27.29 -14.66
N GLU A 176 15.14 -27.23 -15.65
CA GLU A 176 15.52 -27.21 -17.07
C GLU A 176 16.26 -25.93 -17.45
N GLN A 177 15.75 -24.76 -17.05
CA GLN A 177 16.41 -23.47 -17.29
C GLN A 177 17.77 -23.38 -16.57
N LEU A 178 17.84 -23.86 -15.32
CA LEU A 178 19.07 -23.89 -14.54
C LEU A 178 20.11 -24.85 -15.15
N ASN A 179 19.65 -26.02 -15.62
CA ASN A 179 20.48 -27.00 -16.29
C ASN A 179 20.97 -26.50 -17.67
N ALA A 180 20.13 -25.81 -18.45
CA ALA A 180 20.54 -25.23 -19.72
C ALA A 180 21.70 -24.24 -19.53
N PHE A 181 21.53 -23.25 -18.64
CA PHE A 181 22.57 -22.30 -18.26
C PHE A 181 23.87 -22.99 -17.81
N LEU A 182 23.77 -23.98 -16.90
CA LEU A 182 24.95 -24.66 -16.38
C LEU A 182 25.66 -25.53 -17.44
N ASN A 183 24.95 -26.10 -18.41
CA ASN A 183 25.59 -26.81 -19.54
C ASN A 183 26.32 -25.85 -20.49
N GLU A 184 25.81 -24.64 -20.74
CA GLU A 184 26.54 -23.59 -21.49
C GLU A 184 27.85 -23.20 -20.78
N HIS A 185 27.86 -23.24 -19.44
CA HIS A 185 29.04 -23.06 -18.60
C HIS A 185 29.82 -24.36 -18.30
N TYR A 186 29.62 -25.43 -19.08
CA TYR A 186 30.34 -26.72 -18.99
C TYR A 186 30.18 -27.50 -17.66
N PHE A 187 29.07 -27.35 -16.95
CA PHE A 187 28.71 -28.10 -15.74
C PHE A 187 27.61 -29.14 -16.00
N THR A 188 27.96 -30.43 -15.98
CA THR A 188 26.97 -31.54 -16.13
C THR A 188 26.42 -31.97 -14.77
N PRO A 189 25.09 -32.19 -14.61
CA PRO A 189 24.52 -32.77 -13.39
C PRO A 189 24.93 -34.25 -13.23
N VAL A 190 25.56 -34.60 -12.10
CA VAL A 190 26.01 -35.98 -11.81
C VAL A 190 25.19 -36.69 -10.74
N ALA A 191 24.46 -35.93 -9.92
CA ALA A 191 23.61 -36.48 -8.86
C ALA A 191 22.39 -35.58 -8.59
N GLN A 192 21.23 -36.21 -8.42
CA GLN A 192 19.95 -35.54 -8.19
C GLN A 192 19.14 -36.31 -7.14
N ALA A 193 18.42 -35.61 -6.27
CA ALA A 193 17.52 -36.23 -5.29
C ALA A 193 16.32 -35.33 -4.95
N THR A 194 15.22 -35.94 -4.50
CA THR A 194 13.95 -35.27 -4.10
C THR A 194 13.67 -35.39 -2.59
N PRO A 195 14.50 -34.83 -1.69
CA PRO A 195 14.37 -35.08 -0.24
C PRO A 195 13.24 -34.33 0.46
N TYR A 196 12.57 -33.35 -0.18
CA TYR A 196 11.51 -32.53 0.45
C TYR A 196 10.16 -32.61 -0.28
N HIS A 197 10.16 -32.73 -1.60
CA HIS A 197 8.95 -32.83 -2.44
C HIS A 197 9.33 -33.48 -3.80
N PRO A 198 8.45 -34.25 -4.47
CA PRO A 198 8.78 -34.88 -5.75
C PRO A 198 9.21 -33.91 -6.86
N SER A 199 8.70 -32.66 -6.85
CA SER A 199 9.05 -31.61 -7.81
C SER A 199 10.16 -30.65 -7.35
N ARG A 200 10.83 -30.92 -6.21
CA ARG A 200 11.96 -30.12 -5.70
C ARG A 200 13.22 -30.97 -5.62
N TYR A 201 14.30 -30.49 -6.23
CA TYR A 201 15.55 -31.22 -6.39
C TYR A 201 16.68 -30.61 -5.55
N GLU A 202 17.45 -31.45 -4.85
CA GLU A 202 18.86 -31.20 -4.57
C GLU A 202 19.65 -31.74 -5.78
N VAL A 203 20.52 -30.94 -6.39
CA VAL A 203 21.35 -31.33 -7.54
C VAL A 203 22.82 -31.00 -7.28
N VAL A 204 23.73 -31.86 -7.76
CA VAL A 204 25.17 -31.58 -7.85
C VAL A 204 25.60 -31.66 -9.31
N TYR A 205 26.25 -30.60 -9.77
CA TYR A 205 26.90 -30.48 -11.06
C TYR A 205 28.42 -30.53 -10.88
N ILE A 206 29.12 -31.10 -11.86
CA ILE A 206 30.58 -31.22 -11.92
C ILE A 206 31.05 -30.62 -13.25
N HIS A 207 32.15 -29.88 -13.22
CA HIS A 207 32.71 -29.30 -14.44
C HIS A 207 33.27 -30.40 -15.37
N ASN A 208 33.04 -30.26 -16.67
CA ASN A 208 33.21 -31.34 -17.65
C ASN A 208 34.66 -31.85 -17.79
N ASN A 209 35.67 -31.06 -17.37
CA ASN A 209 37.08 -31.49 -17.33
C ASN A 209 37.36 -32.64 -16.33
N LEU A 210 36.46 -32.91 -15.38
CA LEU A 210 36.56 -34.02 -14.42
C LEU A 210 35.75 -35.26 -14.86
N ILE A 211 34.96 -35.18 -15.94
CA ILE A 211 34.06 -36.25 -16.41
C ILE A 211 34.72 -37.02 -17.56
N ASN A 212 35.38 -38.13 -17.23
CA ASN A 212 36.25 -38.85 -18.15
C ASN A 212 35.52 -39.97 -18.92
N THR A 213 35.28 -39.78 -20.22
CA THR A 213 34.65 -40.78 -21.11
C THR A 213 35.69 -41.68 -21.81
N SER A 214 35.29 -42.89 -22.23
CA SER A 214 36.18 -43.88 -22.89
C SER A 214 35.40 -45.00 -23.60
N VAL A 215 36.09 -45.72 -24.50
CA VAL A 215 35.72 -46.98 -25.22
C VAL A 215 35.14 -46.84 -26.64
N ILE A 216 35.75 -47.60 -27.58
CA ILE A 216 35.35 -47.87 -28.97
C ILE A 216 35.63 -49.38 -29.26
N PRO A 217 34.70 -50.13 -29.86
CA PRO A 217 35.00 -51.15 -30.92
C PRO A 217 33.92 -51.20 -32.05
N SER A 218 34.10 -51.52 -33.35
CA SER A 218 34.94 -52.46 -34.16
C SER A 218 34.41 -53.91 -34.25
N GLU A 219 34.20 -54.59 -35.41
CA GLU A 219 34.33 -54.25 -36.86
C GLU A 219 33.75 -55.38 -37.78
N ILE A 220 33.82 -55.25 -39.14
CA ILE A 220 33.88 -56.34 -40.18
C ILE A 220 32.55 -57.14 -40.48
N ALA A 221 32.20 -57.73 -41.65
CA ALA A 221 32.89 -58.13 -42.91
C ALA A 221 32.00 -58.06 -44.21
N GLN A 222 32.62 -58.33 -45.40
CA GLN A 222 31.98 -58.70 -46.68
C GLN A 222 32.45 -60.11 -47.15
N ASN A 223 31.86 -60.71 -48.22
CA ASN A 223 32.58 -61.17 -49.45
C ASN A 223 31.85 -62.16 -50.41
N LEU A 224 31.98 -61.91 -51.74
CA LEU A 224 32.15 -62.83 -52.91
C LEU A 224 31.17 -64.02 -53.18
N ARG A 225 31.04 -64.61 -54.40
CA ARG A 225 31.26 -64.19 -55.83
C ARG A 225 30.72 -65.30 -56.79
N LEU A 226 30.30 -64.92 -58.00
CA LEU A 226 29.83 -65.80 -59.08
C LEU A 226 30.98 -66.41 -59.94
N LEU A 227 30.79 -67.63 -60.49
CA LEU A 227 30.63 -67.92 -61.96
C LEU A 227 30.83 -69.42 -62.33
N PRO A 228 30.26 -69.91 -63.47
CA PRO A 228 30.50 -71.23 -64.09
C PRO A 228 31.61 -71.08 -65.19
N PRO A 229 31.66 -71.77 -66.37
CA PRO A 229 31.05 -73.03 -66.88
C PRO A 229 32.12 -73.97 -67.53
N THR A 230 31.73 -74.96 -68.37
CA THR A 230 32.34 -75.21 -69.71
C THR A 230 31.63 -76.30 -70.54
N VAL A 231 31.79 -76.25 -71.88
CA VAL A 231 31.23 -77.18 -72.91
C VAL A 231 32.26 -77.33 -74.04
N PRO A 232 32.58 -78.55 -74.51
CA PRO A 232 32.40 -78.93 -75.95
C PRO A 232 31.97 -80.42 -76.11
N LYS A 233 31.48 -80.98 -77.25
CA LYS A 233 31.77 -80.84 -78.70
C LYS A 233 33.19 -81.30 -79.12
N PRO A 234 33.46 -81.66 -80.41
CA PRO A 234 32.57 -81.83 -81.58
C PRO A 234 32.14 -83.33 -81.71
N THR A 235 32.02 -84.10 -82.82
CA THR A 235 32.34 -83.96 -84.26
C THR A 235 31.54 -84.99 -85.10
N GLU A 236 31.31 -84.71 -86.37
CA GLU A 236 30.65 -85.57 -87.38
C GLU A 236 31.64 -86.42 -88.20
N LEU A 237 31.17 -87.47 -88.92
CA LEU A 237 31.65 -87.82 -90.29
C LEU A 237 30.88 -88.91 -91.10
N LYS A 238 29.62 -89.27 -90.83
CA LYS A 238 28.86 -90.22 -91.70
C LYS A 238 28.14 -89.49 -92.87
N ILE A 239 28.91 -88.69 -93.59
CA ILE A 239 28.55 -87.33 -94.06
C ILE A 239 27.46 -87.17 -95.15
N THR A 240 26.69 -88.20 -95.51
CA THR A 240 25.62 -88.09 -96.52
C THR A 240 24.27 -88.71 -96.11
N GLN A 241 24.26 -89.90 -95.50
CA GLN A 241 23.05 -90.35 -94.78
C GLN A 241 22.96 -89.70 -93.40
N SER A 242 24.07 -89.63 -92.67
CA SER A 242 24.06 -88.87 -91.41
C SER A 242 23.99 -87.37 -91.66
N ARG A 243 24.33 -86.78 -92.81
CA ARG A 243 24.00 -85.35 -93.02
C ARG A 243 22.49 -85.10 -93.13
N LEU A 244 21.70 -86.04 -93.67
CA LEU A 244 20.24 -85.94 -93.59
C LEU A 244 19.76 -86.12 -92.14
N GLN A 245 20.25 -87.14 -91.42
CA GLN A 245 19.87 -87.34 -90.01
C GLN A 245 20.38 -86.23 -89.09
N GLU A 246 21.50 -85.58 -89.41
CA GLU A 246 22.07 -84.41 -88.73
C GLU A 246 21.20 -83.19 -89.02
N LEU A 247 20.79 -82.94 -90.27
CA LEU A 247 19.84 -81.85 -90.59
C LEU A 247 18.46 -82.08 -89.96
N GLU A 248 17.99 -83.33 -89.90
CA GLU A 248 16.74 -83.70 -89.21
C GLU A 248 16.88 -83.58 -87.69
N SER A 249 18.05 -83.94 -87.11
CA SER A 249 18.35 -83.76 -85.68
C SER A 249 18.63 -82.31 -85.31
N GLU A 250 19.25 -81.52 -86.19
CA GLU A 250 19.40 -80.06 -86.11
C GLU A 250 18.01 -79.42 -86.19
N GLN A 251 17.10 -79.91 -87.04
CA GLN A 251 15.72 -79.43 -87.09
C GLN A 251 14.93 -79.81 -85.82
N GLU A 252 15.07 -81.02 -85.27
CA GLU A 252 14.44 -81.37 -83.98
C GLU A 252 15.06 -80.62 -82.81
N LEU A 253 16.38 -80.39 -82.82
CA LEU A 253 17.06 -79.57 -81.83
C LEU A 253 16.60 -78.10 -81.91
N LEU A 254 16.50 -77.53 -83.11
CA LEU A 254 15.95 -76.18 -83.29
C LEU A 254 14.44 -76.13 -82.99
N LYS A 255 13.64 -77.18 -83.24
CA LYS A 255 12.25 -77.24 -82.76
C LYS A 255 12.18 -77.23 -81.24
N TYR A 256 13.07 -77.98 -80.57
CA TYR A 256 13.17 -77.99 -79.12
C TYR A 256 13.63 -76.63 -78.57
N GLN A 257 14.64 -76.00 -79.19
CA GLN A 257 15.09 -74.64 -78.84
C GLN A 257 13.99 -73.62 -79.09
N LEU A 258 13.29 -73.68 -80.24
CA LEU A 258 12.11 -72.85 -80.52
C LEU A 258 11.01 -73.03 -79.46
N GLN A 259 10.81 -74.25 -78.96
CA GLN A 259 9.86 -74.51 -77.87
C GLN A 259 10.34 -73.95 -76.51
N GLN A 260 11.65 -73.87 -76.25
CA GLN A 260 12.14 -73.14 -75.08
C GLN A 260 12.00 -71.62 -75.28
N HIS A 261 12.48 -71.07 -76.40
CA HIS A 261 12.31 -69.64 -76.73
C HIS A 261 10.83 -69.21 -76.75
N GLN A 262 9.88 -70.09 -77.08
CA GLN A 262 8.44 -69.83 -76.93
C GLN A 262 8.02 -69.71 -75.46
N LYS A 263 8.46 -70.63 -74.59
CA LYS A 263 8.18 -70.57 -73.15
C LYS A 263 8.87 -69.40 -72.46
N ASP A 264 10.11 -69.09 -72.84
CA ASP A 264 10.87 -67.96 -72.33
C ASP A 264 10.21 -66.63 -72.75
N LEU A 265 9.67 -66.57 -73.98
CA LEU A 265 8.87 -65.44 -74.46
C LEU A 265 7.52 -65.34 -73.74
N GLU A 266 6.77 -66.42 -73.59
CA GLU A 266 5.50 -66.45 -72.83
C GLU A 266 5.73 -66.01 -71.38
N LYS A 267 6.81 -66.48 -70.76
CA LYS A 267 7.24 -66.05 -69.42
C LYS A 267 7.58 -64.56 -69.41
N SER A 268 8.41 -64.07 -70.32
CA SER A 268 8.81 -62.65 -70.34
C SER A 268 7.66 -61.70 -70.70
N GLN A 269 6.63 -62.17 -71.42
CA GLN A 269 5.36 -61.46 -71.59
C GLN A 269 4.59 -61.38 -70.26
N SER A 270 4.52 -62.46 -69.49
CA SER A 270 3.93 -62.46 -68.15
C SER A 270 4.69 -61.56 -67.18
N ASP A 271 6.02 -61.65 -67.13
CA ASP A 271 6.90 -60.85 -66.27
C ASP A 271 6.78 -59.34 -66.63
N PHE A 272 6.66 -58.99 -67.92
CA PHE A 272 6.41 -57.61 -68.37
C PHE A 272 5.01 -57.11 -67.99
N GLN A 273 3.95 -57.90 -68.18
CA GLN A 273 2.58 -57.53 -67.79
C GLN A 273 2.45 -57.37 -66.26
N GLN A 274 3.16 -58.18 -65.48
CA GLN A 274 3.22 -58.02 -64.03
C GLN A 274 3.88 -56.69 -63.65
N LYS A 275 5.08 -56.38 -64.19
CA LYS A 275 5.76 -55.10 -63.93
C LYS A 275 4.94 -53.88 -64.37
N GLN A 276 4.21 -53.96 -65.49
CA GLN A 276 3.32 -52.88 -65.93
C GLN A 276 2.23 -52.61 -64.86
N LYS A 277 1.60 -53.67 -64.33
CA LYS A 277 0.58 -53.55 -63.28
C LYS A 277 1.15 -53.05 -61.95
N GLU A 278 2.37 -53.47 -61.60
CA GLU A 278 3.09 -52.96 -60.42
C GLU A 278 3.35 -51.45 -60.56
N LEU A 279 3.76 -50.99 -61.74
CA LEU A 279 3.93 -49.56 -62.04
C LEU A 279 2.60 -48.78 -61.94
N GLU A 280 1.51 -49.29 -62.51
CA GLU A 280 0.17 -48.66 -62.43
C GLU A 280 -0.32 -48.53 -60.97
N ASN A 281 -0.05 -49.53 -60.12
CA ASN A 281 -0.35 -49.46 -58.68
C ASN A 281 0.47 -48.35 -58.00
N SER A 282 1.78 -48.27 -58.25
CA SER A 282 2.65 -47.26 -57.63
C SER A 282 2.36 -45.84 -58.13
N GLN A 283 1.92 -45.66 -59.39
CA GLN A 283 1.40 -44.37 -59.87
C GLN A 283 0.13 -43.95 -59.10
N SER A 284 -0.77 -44.91 -58.84
CA SER A 284 -2.01 -44.68 -58.10
C SER A 284 -1.73 -44.32 -56.63
N GLN A 285 -0.77 -44.99 -56.00
CA GLN A 285 -0.29 -44.67 -54.65
C GLN A 285 0.33 -43.27 -54.60
N LEU A 286 1.24 -42.94 -55.53
CA LEU A 286 1.85 -41.61 -55.61
C LEU A 286 0.81 -40.49 -55.82
N GLN A 287 -0.24 -40.74 -56.61
CA GLN A 287 -1.33 -39.77 -56.79
C GLN A 287 -2.12 -39.57 -55.49
N GLN A 288 -2.29 -40.61 -54.67
CA GLN A 288 -2.95 -40.48 -53.37
C GLN A 288 -2.09 -39.69 -52.37
N THR A 289 -0.81 -40.05 -52.21
CA THR A 289 0.14 -39.31 -51.34
C THR A 289 0.22 -37.82 -51.68
N ARG A 290 0.10 -37.45 -52.97
CA ARG A 290 0.03 -36.04 -53.39
C ARG A 290 -1.22 -35.31 -52.88
N LYS A 291 -2.40 -35.93 -52.90
CA LYS A 291 -3.64 -35.34 -52.35
C LYS A 291 -3.56 -35.19 -50.84
N ASP A 292 -2.99 -36.18 -50.17
CA ASP A 292 -2.82 -36.17 -48.72
C ASP A 292 -1.81 -35.07 -48.30
N LEU A 293 -0.78 -34.82 -49.11
CA LEU A 293 0.12 -33.67 -48.97
C LEU A 293 -0.59 -32.32 -49.24
N GLU A 294 -1.38 -32.20 -50.31
CA GLU A 294 -2.17 -30.99 -50.61
C GLU A 294 -3.13 -30.64 -49.46
N LYS A 295 -3.81 -31.65 -48.90
CA LYS A 295 -4.67 -31.48 -47.72
C LYS A 295 -3.84 -31.04 -46.50
N SER A 296 -2.76 -31.76 -46.17
CA SER A 296 -1.89 -31.44 -45.03
C SER A 296 -1.31 -30.02 -45.11
N GLN A 297 -0.98 -29.53 -46.31
CA GLN A 297 -0.57 -28.13 -46.53
C GLN A 297 -1.70 -27.12 -46.28
N SER A 298 -2.95 -27.46 -46.63
CA SER A 298 -4.11 -26.62 -46.32
C SER A 298 -4.38 -26.58 -44.80
N ASP A 299 -4.38 -27.74 -44.15
CA ASP A 299 -4.59 -27.87 -42.70
C ASP A 299 -3.53 -27.06 -41.92
N PHE A 300 -2.26 -27.12 -42.34
CA PHE A 300 -1.16 -26.30 -41.78
C PHE A 300 -1.38 -24.79 -41.99
N GLN A 301 -1.82 -24.35 -43.18
CA GLN A 301 -2.08 -22.93 -43.45
C GLN A 301 -3.30 -22.37 -42.69
N GLU A 302 -4.24 -23.22 -42.28
CA GLU A 302 -5.35 -22.85 -41.41
C GLU A 302 -4.86 -22.65 -39.97
N LYS A 303 -4.10 -23.61 -39.42
CA LYS A 303 -3.47 -23.51 -38.10
C LYS A 303 -2.51 -22.32 -37.97
N GLN A 304 -1.77 -21.98 -39.02
CA GLN A 304 -0.91 -20.79 -39.03
C GLN A 304 -1.71 -19.48 -38.86
N LYS A 305 -2.92 -19.38 -39.44
CA LYS A 305 -3.79 -18.19 -39.29
C LYS A 305 -4.47 -18.16 -37.92
N GLU A 306 -4.84 -19.32 -37.37
CA GLU A 306 -5.34 -19.39 -36.00
C GLU A 306 -4.28 -18.89 -35.02
N LEU A 307 -3.00 -19.27 -35.21
CA LEU A 307 -1.88 -18.74 -34.41
C LEU A 307 -1.74 -17.21 -34.51
N GLU A 308 -1.77 -16.64 -35.72
CA GLU A 308 -1.71 -15.18 -35.92
C GLU A 308 -2.88 -14.44 -35.24
N ASN A 309 -4.09 -15.03 -35.26
CA ASN A 309 -5.26 -14.48 -34.59
C ASN A 309 -5.13 -14.53 -33.05
N SER A 310 -4.71 -15.67 -32.48
CA SER A 310 -4.49 -15.81 -31.03
C SER A 310 -3.37 -14.91 -30.52
N GLN A 311 -2.29 -14.74 -31.28
CA GLN A 311 -1.22 -13.77 -30.97
C GLN A 311 -1.75 -12.32 -30.97
N SER A 312 -2.61 -11.98 -31.93
CA SER A 312 -3.22 -10.64 -32.03
C SER A 312 -4.16 -10.35 -30.86
N GLN A 313 -4.98 -11.34 -30.46
CA GLN A 313 -5.84 -11.24 -29.27
C GLN A 313 -5.00 -11.08 -27.99
N LEU A 314 -3.96 -11.90 -27.81
CA LEU A 314 -3.06 -11.81 -26.66
C LEU A 314 -2.42 -10.41 -26.53
N GLN A 315 -1.98 -9.81 -27.64
CA GLN A 315 -1.45 -8.44 -27.64
C GLN A 315 -2.50 -7.39 -27.24
N GLN A 316 -3.76 -7.55 -27.65
CA GLN A 316 -4.83 -6.65 -27.23
C GLN A 316 -5.09 -6.76 -25.72
N THR A 317 -5.26 -7.97 -25.18
CA THR A 317 -5.48 -8.18 -23.73
C THR A 317 -4.30 -7.66 -22.89
N GLN A 318 -3.06 -7.80 -23.37
CA GLN A 318 -1.88 -7.21 -22.72
C GLN A 318 -1.91 -5.66 -22.71
N LEU A 319 -2.39 -5.03 -23.78
CA LEU A 319 -2.54 -3.57 -23.85
C LEU A 319 -3.65 -3.08 -22.89
N GLU A 320 -4.77 -3.79 -22.85
CA GLU A 320 -5.91 -3.47 -21.97
C GLU A 320 -5.54 -3.63 -20.49
N LEU A 321 -4.84 -4.71 -20.11
CA LEU A 321 -4.31 -4.91 -18.76
C LEU A 321 -3.32 -3.80 -18.37
N LYS A 322 -2.44 -3.37 -19.29
CA LYS A 322 -1.53 -2.24 -19.06
C LYS A 322 -2.28 -0.92 -18.80
N ASN A 323 -3.35 -0.66 -19.54
CA ASN A 323 -4.17 0.53 -19.36
C ASN A 323 -4.92 0.50 -18.00
N LEU A 324 -5.50 -0.65 -17.65
CA LEU A 324 -6.14 -0.89 -16.34
C LEU A 324 -5.14 -0.70 -15.19
N HIS A 325 -3.90 -1.16 -15.33
CA HIS A 325 -2.86 -0.98 -14.31
C HIS A 325 -2.52 0.51 -14.08
N SER A 326 -2.42 1.31 -15.15
CA SER A 326 -2.17 2.76 -15.03
C SER A 326 -3.36 3.51 -14.42
N GLN A 327 -4.60 3.09 -14.70
CA GLN A 327 -5.80 3.64 -14.04
C GLN A 327 -5.88 3.26 -12.56
N LEU A 328 -5.48 2.03 -12.21
CA LEU A 328 -5.37 1.57 -10.84
C LEU A 328 -4.34 2.40 -10.06
N GLU A 329 -3.15 2.64 -10.63
CA GLU A 329 -2.09 3.45 -10.04
C GLU A 329 -2.56 4.88 -9.75
N GLN A 330 -3.18 5.56 -10.73
CA GLN A 330 -3.79 6.90 -10.52
C GLN A 330 -4.84 6.87 -9.41
N SER A 331 -5.71 5.84 -9.38
CA SER A 331 -6.75 5.70 -8.35
C SER A 331 -6.17 5.45 -6.94
N GLN A 332 -4.96 4.92 -6.83
CA GLN A 332 -4.24 4.80 -5.56
C GLN A 332 -3.63 6.14 -5.12
N GLU A 333 -3.05 6.92 -6.04
CA GLU A 333 -2.54 8.27 -5.73
C GLU A 333 -3.67 9.21 -5.26
N GLU A 334 -4.80 9.24 -5.97
CA GLU A 334 -5.96 10.05 -5.57
C GLU A 334 -6.56 9.63 -4.23
N LEU A 335 -6.49 8.34 -3.88
CA LEU A 335 -6.93 7.82 -2.58
C LEU A 335 -5.99 8.25 -1.44
N GLU A 336 -4.67 8.26 -1.65
CA GLU A 336 -3.71 8.75 -0.65
C GLU A 336 -3.76 10.28 -0.48
N GLU A 337 -3.95 11.05 -1.56
CA GLU A 337 -4.21 12.50 -1.46
C GLU A 337 -5.49 12.75 -0.64
N SER A 338 -6.57 12.01 -0.93
CA SER A 338 -7.84 12.12 -0.21
C SER A 338 -7.71 11.80 1.29
N LYS A 339 -6.90 10.79 1.65
CA LYS A 339 -6.54 10.49 3.06
C LYS A 339 -5.73 11.64 3.69
N GLY A 340 -4.74 12.18 3.00
CA GLY A 340 -3.93 13.31 3.48
C GLY A 340 -4.77 14.56 3.76
N VAL A 341 -5.71 14.89 2.87
CA VAL A 341 -6.67 15.98 3.05
C VAL A 341 -7.57 15.74 4.27
N ARG A 342 -8.12 14.51 4.41
CA ARG A 342 -8.93 14.13 5.58
C ARG A 342 -8.15 14.30 6.89
N ASP A 343 -6.90 13.88 6.94
CA ASP A 343 -6.10 13.89 8.17
C ASP A 343 -5.65 15.31 8.57
N GLN A 344 -5.39 16.19 7.59
CA GLN A 344 -5.24 17.63 7.84
C GLN A 344 -6.52 18.25 8.42
N ILE A 345 -7.70 17.90 7.87
CA ILE A 345 -9.00 18.38 8.38
C ILE A 345 -9.26 17.88 9.81
N LEU A 346 -8.87 16.64 10.14
CA LEU A 346 -8.96 16.11 11.52
C LEU A 346 -8.09 16.89 12.51
N ALA A 347 -6.86 17.26 12.12
CA ALA A 347 -5.98 18.08 12.95
C ALA A 347 -6.54 19.50 13.17
N ASP A 348 -7.08 20.14 12.14
CA ASP A 348 -7.72 21.46 12.28
C ASP A 348 -9.07 21.39 13.02
N LEU A 349 -9.76 20.24 13.02
CA LEU A 349 -10.93 19.99 13.87
C LEU A 349 -10.55 19.88 15.35
N GLU A 350 -9.54 19.09 15.70
CA GLU A 350 -9.06 18.95 17.09
C GLU A 350 -8.61 20.30 17.66
N LYS A 351 -7.86 21.08 16.85
CA LYS A 351 -7.42 22.43 17.16
C LYS A 351 -8.59 23.40 17.37
N SER A 352 -9.58 23.38 16.48
CA SER A 352 -10.77 24.24 16.58
C SER A 352 -11.66 23.87 17.77
N TYR A 353 -11.81 22.57 18.06
CA TYR A 353 -12.55 22.06 19.22
C TYR A 353 -11.85 22.40 20.54
N SER A 354 -10.51 22.33 20.58
CA SER A 354 -9.70 22.75 21.73
C SER A 354 -9.84 24.25 22.01
N GLN A 355 -9.82 25.09 20.96
CA GLN A 355 -10.08 26.53 21.08
C GLN A 355 -11.50 26.83 21.57
N PHE A 356 -12.51 26.15 21.03
CA PHE A 356 -13.90 26.26 21.48
C PHE A 356 -14.05 25.89 22.97
N LYS A 357 -13.44 24.77 23.40
CA LYS A 357 -13.49 24.30 24.80
C LYS A 357 -12.80 25.27 25.78
N GLN A 358 -11.70 25.90 25.37
CA GLN A 358 -11.05 26.94 26.18
C GLN A 358 -11.93 28.20 26.26
N SER A 359 -12.48 28.66 25.14
CA SER A 359 -13.43 29.78 25.10
C SER A 359 -14.69 29.55 25.94
N GLN A 360 -15.21 28.31 26.01
CA GLN A 360 -16.28 27.95 26.93
C GLN A 360 -15.87 28.13 28.40
N LYS A 361 -14.68 27.65 28.79
CA LYS A 361 -14.18 27.80 30.17
C LYS A 361 -13.97 29.26 30.54
N ASP A 362 -13.46 30.08 29.62
CA ASP A 362 -13.24 31.51 29.85
C ASP A 362 -14.55 32.30 29.92
N LEU A 363 -15.59 31.85 29.20
CA LEU A 363 -16.96 32.33 29.35
C LEU A 363 -17.53 32.00 30.75
N GLU A 364 -17.39 30.76 31.22
CA GLU A 364 -17.83 30.32 32.56
C GLU A 364 -17.11 31.11 33.68
N ASN A 365 -15.79 31.31 33.56
CA ASN A 365 -15.00 32.18 34.44
C ASN A 365 -15.54 33.62 34.45
N SER A 366 -15.86 34.17 33.27
CA SER A 366 -16.36 35.54 33.11
C SER A 366 -17.76 35.73 33.71
N GLN A 367 -18.62 34.71 33.60
CA GLN A 367 -19.94 34.70 34.25
C GLN A 367 -19.80 34.72 35.77
N SER A 368 -18.93 33.88 36.34
CA SER A 368 -18.68 33.85 37.79
C SER A 368 -18.11 35.18 38.32
N GLN A 369 -17.19 35.81 37.59
CA GLN A 369 -16.69 37.15 37.94
C GLN A 369 -17.79 38.21 37.89
N LEU A 370 -18.67 38.19 36.88
CA LEU A 370 -19.77 39.14 36.77
C LEU A 370 -20.78 38.99 37.93
N GLU A 371 -21.09 37.76 38.33
CA GLU A 371 -21.96 37.45 39.46
C GLU A 371 -21.36 37.90 40.82
N GLN A 372 -20.04 37.73 40.99
CA GLN A 372 -19.32 38.29 42.15
C GLN A 372 -19.39 39.82 42.15
N THR A 373 -19.04 40.49 41.05
CA THR A 373 -19.08 41.97 40.95
C THR A 373 -20.50 42.51 41.13
N GLN A 374 -21.54 41.79 40.66
CA GLN A 374 -22.94 42.13 40.91
C GLN A 374 -23.29 42.05 42.41
N THR A 375 -22.75 41.07 43.13
CA THR A 375 -22.95 40.91 44.58
C THR A 375 -22.25 42.03 45.36
N GLU A 376 -21.00 42.36 45.02
CA GLU A 376 -20.24 43.48 45.59
C GLU A 376 -20.92 44.84 45.33
N LEU A 377 -21.47 45.02 44.13
CA LEU A 377 -22.27 46.18 43.75
C LEU A 377 -23.55 46.30 44.59
N GLN A 378 -24.28 45.20 44.84
CA GLN A 378 -25.47 45.20 45.71
C GLN A 378 -25.12 45.52 47.17
N GLN A 379 -24.02 44.97 47.70
CA GLN A 379 -23.55 45.29 49.06
C GLN A 379 -23.17 46.78 49.19
N SER A 380 -22.49 47.34 48.18
CA SER A 380 -22.13 48.76 48.14
C SER A 380 -23.34 49.69 48.10
N GLN A 381 -24.39 49.31 47.35
CA GLN A 381 -25.68 50.03 47.34
C GLN A 381 -26.36 49.98 48.71
N TYR A 382 -26.40 48.81 49.34
CA TYR A 382 -26.99 48.65 50.68
C TYR A 382 -26.27 49.49 51.74
N GLN A 383 -24.93 49.49 51.75
CA GLN A 383 -24.12 50.32 52.66
C GLN A 383 -24.38 51.81 52.47
N ARG A 384 -24.42 52.30 51.21
CA ARG A 384 -24.79 53.68 50.89
C ARG A 384 -26.16 54.05 51.47
N ASP A 385 -27.14 53.18 51.33
CA ASP A 385 -28.51 53.46 51.78
C ASP A 385 -28.66 53.43 53.30
N GLN A 386 -27.88 52.58 54.01
CA GLN A 386 -27.74 52.67 55.46
C GLN A 386 -27.12 54.01 55.89
N ILE A 387 -25.99 54.41 55.29
CA ILE A 387 -25.31 55.67 55.62
C ILE A 387 -26.21 56.88 55.35
N LEU A 388 -26.99 56.88 54.25
CA LEU A 388 -27.97 57.92 53.97
C LEU A 388 -29.05 58.04 55.06
N SER A 389 -29.59 56.91 55.54
CA SER A 389 -30.59 56.90 56.61
C SER A 389 -30.01 57.34 57.96
N GLU A 390 -28.76 56.98 58.28
CA GLU A 390 -28.08 57.52 59.46
C GLU A 390 -27.85 59.03 59.34
N LEU A 391 -27.43 59.51 58.18
CA LEU A 391 -27.18 60.94 57.92
C LEU A 391 -28.46 61.77 58.07
N GLU A 392 -29.61 61.28 57.60
CA GLU A 392 -30.93 61.89 57.82
C GLU A 392 -31.31 61.96 59.33
N GLN A 393 -31.02 60.89 60.10
CA GLN A 393 -31.20 60.90 61.55
C GLN A 393 -30.25 61.89 62.25
N TYR A 394 -28.98 61.98 61.82
CA TYR A 394 -28.04 62.97 62.35
C TYR A 394 -28.47 64.40 62.04
N HIS A 395 -28.94 64.69 60.82
CA HIS A 395 -29.48 66.00 60.46
C HIS A 395 -30.69 66.38 61.34
N THR A 396 -31.62 65.44 61.53
CA THR A 396 -32.80 65.62 62.40
C THR A 396 -32.39 65.92 63.85
N ARG A 397 -31.40 65.20 64.39
CA ARG A 397 -30.87 65.42 65.75
C ARG A 397 -30.11 66.74 65.88
N LEU A 398 -29.32 67.13 64.88
CA LEU A 398 -28.57 68.39 64.88
C LEU A 398 -29.52 69.60 64.88
N GLN A 399 -30.58 69.56 64.07
CA GLN A 399 -31.63 70.59 64.09
C GLN A 399 -32.34 70.70 65.44
N GLN A 400 -32.55 69.58 66.15
CA GLN A 400 -33.14 69.62 67.49
C GLN A 400 -32.15 70.22 68.52
N THR A 401 -30.90 69.74 68.51
CA THR A 401 -29.83 70.27 69.39
C THR A 401 -29.61 71.77 69.17
N GLN A 402 -29.72 72.26 67.92
CA GLN A 402 -29.66 73.69 67.62
C GLN A 402 -30.82 74.47 68.24
N LYS A 403 -32.07 73.98 68.14
CA LYS A 403 -33.24 74.63 68.77
C LYS A 403 -33.12 74.66 70.29
N ASP A 404 -32.61 73.58 70.89
CA ASP A 404 -32.39 73.49 72.33
C ASP A 404 -31.29 74.45 72.79
N LEU A 405 -30.23 74.63 71.98
CA LEU A 405 -29.18 75.62 72.18
C LEU A 405 -29.68 77.07 72.04
N GLU A 406 -30.45 77.37 71.00
CA GLU A 406 -31.08 78.70 70.78
C GLU A 406 -32.01 79.06 71.95
N LYS A 407 -32.81 78.10 72.43
CA LYS A 407 -33.64 78.27 73.62
C LYS A 407 -32.80 78.51 74.88
N SER A 408 -31.77 77.70 75.13
CA SER A 408 -30.89 77.84 76.30
C SER A 408 -30.19 79.21 76.34
N GLN A 409 -29.79 79.74 75.18
CA GLN A 409 -29.26 81.11 75.05
C GLN A 409 -30.31 82.18 75.38
N SER A 410 -31.57 82.01 74.93
CA SER A 410 -32.66 82.92 75.29
C SER A 410 -32.95 82.90 76.79
N ASP A 411 -33.03 81.71 77.39
CA ASP A 411 -33.27 81.52 78.82
C ASP A 411 -32.13 82.13 79.66
N PHE A 412 -30.87 81.98 79.23
CA PHE A 412 -29.69 82.63 79.83
C PHE A 412 -29.77 84.16 79.76
N GLN A 413 -30.07 84.73 78.58
CA GLN A 413 -30.20 86.19 78.41
C GLN A 413 -31.36 86.77 79.25
N GLN A 414 -32.45 86.02 79.42
CA GLN A 414 -33.53 86.43 80.32
C GLN A 414 -33.07 86.41 81.78
N LYS A 415 -32.42 85.31 82.23
CA LYS A 415 -31.92 85.19 83.61
C LYS A 415 -30.86 86.24 83.95
N GLN A 416 -30.03 86.63 82.99
CA GLN A 416 -29.09 87.74 83.14
C GLN A 416 -29.83 89.08 83.38
N LYS A 417 -30.85 89.39 82.58
CA LYS A 417 -31.68 90.60 82.78
C LYS A 417 -32.47 90.57 84.10
N GLU A 418 -32.98 89.41 84.52
CA GLU A 418 -33.63 89.25 85.83
C GLU A 418 -32.64 89.54 86.98
N LEU A 419 -31.39 89.09 86.85
CA LEU A 419 -30.33 89.35 87.81
C LEU A 419 -29.95 90.83 87.89
N GLU A 420 -29.73 91.48 86.74
CA GLU A 420 -29.42 92.93 86.65
C GLU A 420 -30.53 93.80 87.25
N ASN A 421 -31.80 93.45 87.01
CA ASN A 421 -32.95 94.12 87.62
C ASN A 421 -33.00 93.91 89.15
N SER A 422 -32.74 92.70 89.64
CA SER A 422 -32.75 92.40 91.08
C SER A 422 -31.60 93.09 91.82
N GLN A 423 -30.42 93.20 91.21
CA GLN A 423 -29.30 93.99 91.73
C GLN A 423 -29.64 95.49 91.79
N SER A 424 -30.28 96.01 90.75
CA SER A 424 -30.72 97.42 90.68
C SER A 424 -31.76 97.74 91.76
N GLN A 425 -32.70 96.84 92.02
CA GLN A 425 -33.66 96.96 93.13
C GLN A 425 -32.96 96.95 94.49
N LEU A 426 -32.03 96.03 94.71
CA LEU A 426 -31.28 95.92 95.97
C LEU A 426 -30.51 97.22 96.29
N GLN A 427 -29.84 97.82 95.29
CA GLN A 427 -29.15 99.10 95.44
C GLN A 427 -30.10 100.26 95.77
N GLN A 428 -31.34 100.24 95.27
CA GLN A 428 -32.32 101.26 95.59
C GLN A 428 -32.83 101.10 97.04
N THR A 429 -33.18 99.87 97.45
CA THR A 429 -33.57 99.57 98.84
C THR A 429 -32.48 99.94 99.85
N GLN A 430 -31.20 99.76 99.49
CA GLN A 430 -30.07 100.21 100.32
C GLN A 430 -30.05 101.74 100.51
N LYS A 431 -30.25 102.54 99.45
CA LYS A 431 -30.32 104.01 99.54
C LYS A 431 -31.52 104.49 100.36
N ASP A 432 -32.66 103.84 100.21
CA ASP A 432 -33.87 104.18 100.97
C ASP A 432 -33.72 103.83 102.47
N LEU A 433 -32.94 102.79 102.78
CA LEU A 433 -32.54 102.45 104.15
C LEU A 433 -31.54 103.46 104.73
N GLU A 434 -30.49 103.86 103.99
CA GLU A 434 -29.54 104.90 104.39
C GLU A 434 -30.27 106.22 104.71
N LYS A 435 -31.22 106.61 103.87
CA LYS A 435 -32.07 107.77 104.11
C LYS A 435 -32.90 107.61 105.39
N SER A 436 -33.54 106.46 105.59
CA SER A 436 -34.32 106.17 106.80
C SER A 436 -33.46 106.20 108.08
N GLN A 437 -32.19 105.81 108.01
CA GLN A 437 -31.23 105.94 109.11
C GLN A 437 -30.85 107.40 109.39
N SER A 438 -30.73 108.23 108.35
CA SER A 438 -30.53 109.69 108.52
C SER A 438 -31.75 110.35 109.18
N ASP A 439 -32.95 110.04 108.72
CA ASP A 439 -34.20 110.55 109.29
C ASP A 439 -34.39 110.10 110.76
N PHE A 440 -33.95 108.88 111.10
CA PHE A 440 -33.89 108.37 112.47
C PHE A 440 -32.93 109.18 113.36
N GLN A 441 -31.71 109.49 112.89
CA GLN A 441 -30.75 110.31 113.66
C GLN A 441 -31.27 111.73 113.91
N GLN A 442 -32.06 112.30 112.98
CA GLN A 442 -32.72 113.57 113.20
C GLN A 442 -33.78 113.48 114.30
N LYS A 443 -34.66 112.48 114.25
CA LYS A 443 -35.67 112.24 115.30
C LYS A 443 -35.05 111.95 116.67
N GLN A 444 -33.87 111.33 116.72
CA GLN A 444 -33.14 111.12 117.97
C GLN A 444 -32.73 112.46 118.63
N LYS A 445 -32.30 113.46 117.86
CA LYS A 445 -32.02 114.81 118.37
C LYS A 445 -33.29 115.57 118.77
N GLU A 446 -34.40 115.36 118.05
CA GLU A 446 -35.71 115.93 118.43
C GLU A 446 -36.22 115.34 119.77
N LEU A 447 -35.93 114.07 120.04
CA LEU A 447 -36.19 113.42 121.33
C LEU A 447 -35.31 113.99 122.47
N GLU A 448 -34.00 114.18 122.25
CA GLU A 448 -33.11 114.83 123.23
C GLU A 448 -33.53 116.27 123.55
N ASN A 449 -33.94 117.04 122.54
CA ASN A 449 -34.50 118.38 122.73
C ASN A 449 -35.82 118.35 123.52
N SER A 450 -36.67 117.37 123.26
CA SER A 450 -37.94 117.18 123.98
C SER A 450 -37.73 116.76 125.43
N GLN A 451 -36.74 115.91 125.73
CA GLN A 451 -36.31 115.61 127.10
C GLN A 451 -35.75 116.84 127.82
N SER A 452 -35.00 117.69 127.11
CA SER A 452 -34.47 118.95 127.66
C SER A 452 -35.58 119.95 128.00
N GLN A 453 -36.60 120.08 127.13
CA GLN A 453 -37.80 120.88 127.41
C GLN A 453 -38.64 120.31 128.56
N LEU A 454 -38.72 118.97 128.68
CA LEU A 454 -39.41 118.31 129.78
C LEU A 454 -38.76 118.63 131.14
N GLN A 455 -37.42 118.57 131.23
CA GLN A 455 -36.69 118.94 132.45
C GLN A 455 -36.88 120.41 132.85
N GLN A 456 -36.95 121.33 131.88
CA GLN A 456 -37.25 122.74 132.18
C GLN A 456 -38.70 122.92 132.67
N THR A 457 -39.67 122.28 132.00
CA THR A 457 -41.08 122.24 132.41
C THR A 457 -41.26 121.67 133.82
N GLN A 458 -40.38 120.75 134.23
CA GLN A 458 -40.40 120.10 135.54
C GLN A 458 -40.08 121.05 136.72
N LYS A 459 -39.54 122.26 136.47
CA LYS A 459 -39.35 123.30 137.49
C LYS A 459 -40.56 124.21 137.67
N ASP A 460 -41.30 124.48 136.60
CA ASP A 460 -42.55 125.26 136.66
C ASP A 460 -43.74 124.43 137.20
N LEU A 461 -43.55 123.10 137.26
CA LEU A 461 -44.53 122.08 137.65
C LEU A 461 -45.14 122.26 139.05
N GLU A 462 -44.40 122.81 140.02
CA GLU A 462 -44.90 123.04 141.39
C GLU A 462 -46.06 124.07 141.45
N LYS A 463 -46.25 124.86 140.38
CA LYS A 463 -47.26 125.94 140.33
C LYS A 463 -48.53 125.59 139.55
N SER A 464 -48.47 124.62 138.64
CA SER A 464 -49.56 124.27 137.69
C SER A 464 -50.24 122.92 138.00
N GLN A 465 -50.28 122.54 139.26
CA GLN A 465 -50.83 121.25 139.72
C GLN A 465 -52.33 121.06 139.41
N SER A 466 -53.04 122.13 139.01
CA SER A 466 -54.45 122.12 138.58
C SER A 466 -54.65 121.67 137.12
N ASP A 467 -53.63 121.76 136.26
CA ASP A 467 -53.76 121.47 134.81
C ASP A 467 -53.50 119.98 134.48
N PHE A 468 -53.16 119.20 135.50
CA PHE A 468 -52.55 117.87 135.40
C PHE A 468 -53.39 116.82 134.66
N GLN A 469 -54.71 116.85 134.78
CA GLN A 469 -55.59 115.79 134.24
C GLN A 469 -55.71 115.80 132.71
N GLN A 470 -55.44 116.91 132.02
CA GLN A 470 -55.63 116.97 130.56
C GLN A 470 -54.44 116.40 129.77
N LYS A 471 -53.21 116.58 130.25
CA LYS A 471 -51.98 116.10 129.56
C LYS A 471 -51.79 114.58 129.60
N GLN A 472 -52.48 113.86 130.48
CA GLN A 472 -52.27 112.42 130.67
C GLN A 472 -52.57 111.59 129.40
N LYS A 473 -53.49 112.04 128.54
CA LYS A 473 -53.84 111.37 127.27
C LYS A 473 -52.84 111.59 126.12
N GLU A 474 -52.04 112.65 126.16
CA GLU A 474 -51.10 112.96 125.07
C GLU A 474 -49.85 112.07 125.11
N LEU A 475 -49.51 111.56 126.29
CA LEU A 475 -48.39 110.65 126.52
C LEU A 475 -48.66 109.24 125.95
N GLU A 476 -49.88 108.70 126.12
CA GLU A 476 -50.28 107.38 125.59
C GLU A 476 -50.27 107.34 124.05
N ASN A 477 -50.73 108.41 123.40
CA ASN A 477 -50.66 108.54 121.94
C ASN A 477 -49.20 108.53 121.44
N SER A 478 -48.28 109.15 122.18
CA SER A 478 -46.87 109.22 121.83
C SER A 478 -46.18 107.85 121.94
N GLN A 479 -46.51 107.06 122.97
CA GLN A 479 -46.02 105.67 123.08
C GLN A 479 -46.59 104.75 121.99
N SER A 480 -47.83 105.00 121.54
CA SER A 480 -48.48 104.20 120.49
C SER A 480 -47.79 104.36 119.12
N GLN A 481 -47.32 105.57 118.79
CA GLN A 481 -46.57 105.82 117.54
C GLN A 481 -45.17 105.19 117.53
N LEU A 482 -44.53 105.08 118.70
CA LEU A 482 -43.24 104.40 118.85
C LEU A 482 -43.34 102.91 118.51
N GLN A 483 -44.37 102.21 119.00
CA GLN A 483 -44.59 100.79 118.69
C GLN A 483 -44.87 100.52 117.21
N GLN A 484 -45.54 101.44 116.51
CA GLN A 484 -45.77 101.28 115.06
C GLN A 484 -44.45 101.39 114.28
N THR A 485 -43.64 102.41 114.59
CA THR A 485 -42.33 102.64 113.95
C THR A 485 -41.40 101.42 114.08
N GLN A 486 -41.47 100.70 115.21
CA GLN A 486 -40.66 99.51 115.44
C GLN A 486 -41.06 98.32 114.54
N LYS A 487 -42.36 98.13 114.27
CA LYS A 487 -42.86 97.07 113.37
C LYS A 487 -42.49 97.32 111.91
N ASP A 488 -42.51 98.59 111.49
CA ASP A 488 -42.19 98.96 110.11
C ASP A 488 -40.70 98.71 109.78
N LEU A 489 -39.82 98.84 110.78
CA LEU A 489 -38.40 98.47 110.68
C LEU A 489 -38.19 96.95 110.57
N GLU A 490 -38.83 96.16 111.45
CA GLU A 490 -38.76 94.68 111.41
C GLU A 490 -39.22 94.14 110.06
N LYS A 491 -40.29 94.71 109.50
CA LYS A 491 -40.79 94.38 108.17
C LYS A 491 -39.76 94.70 107.08
N SER A 492 -39.20 95.91 107.07
CA SER A 492 -38.20 96.31 106.07
C SER A 492 -36.94 95.42 106.09
N GLN A 493 -36.51 94.98 107.29
CA GLN A 493 -35.39 94.07 107.45
C GLN A 493 -35.71 92.64 106.95
N SER A 494 -36.96 92.18 107.11
CA SER A 494 -37.45 90.92 106.52
C SER A 494 -37.50 90.99 105.00
N ASP A 495 -38.03 92.08 104.42
CA ASP A 495 -38.14 92.29 102.98
C ASP A 495 -36.75 92.27 102.31
N PHE A 496 -35.72 92.87 102.94
CA PHE A 496 -34.32 92.80 102.49
C PHE A 496 -33.77 91.36 102.49
N GLN A 497 -33.96 90.60 103.57
CA GLN A 497 -33.48 89.22 103.66
C GLN A 497 -34.16 88.28 102.65
N GLN A 498 -35.43 88.55 102.31
CA GLN A 498 -36.11 87.83 101.24
C GLN A 498 -35.48 88.17 99.88
N LYS A 499 -35.28 89.46 99.57
CA LYS A 499 -34.67 89.89 98.30
C LYS A 499 -33.24 89.38 98.10
N GLN A 500 -32.47 89.28 99.16
CA GLN A 500 -31.13 88.67 99.10
C GLN A 500 -31.20 87.18 98.69
N LYS A 501 -32.12 86.41 99.28
CA LYS A 501 -32.33 84.98 98.91
C LYS A 501 -32.87 84.81 97.49
N GLU A 502 -33.74 85.70 97.03
CA GLU A 502 -34.21 85.72 95.64
C GLU A 502 -33.05 85.96 94.66
N LEU A 503 -32.08 86.82 95.02
CA LEU A 503 -30.87 87.06 94.24
C LEU A 503 -29.93 85.83 94.22
N GLU A 504 -29.64 85.24 95.37
CA GLU A 504 -28.77 84.06 95.51
C GLU A 504 -29.33 82.84 94.73
N ASN A 505 -30.65 82.63 94.79
CA ASN A 505 -31.34 81.62 93.99
C ASN A 505 -31.24 81.92 92.48
N SER A 506 -31.39 83.17 92.07
CA SER A 506 -31.29 83.57 90.66
C SER A 506 -29.87 83.43 90.10
N GLN A 507 -28.84 83.73 90.90
CA GLN A 507 -27.44 83.47 90.55
C GLN A 507 -27.15 81.97 90.43
N SER A 508 -27.70 81.16 91.34
CA SER A 508 -27.56 79.70 91.31
C SER A 508 -28.23 79.10 90.06
N GLN A 509 -29.40 79.61 89.68
CA GLN A 509 -30.06 79.25 88.40
C GLN A 509 -29.21 79.65 87.19
N LEU A 510 -28.68 80.89 87.16
CA LEU A 510 -27.85 81.36 86.04
C LEU A 510 -26.58 80.51 85.86
N GLN A 511 -25.91 80.12 86.95
CA GLN A 511 -24.77 79.20 86.89
C GLN A 511 -25.13 77.80 86.37
N GLN A 512 -26.34 77.31 86.66
CA GLN A 512 -26.82 76.04 86.12
C GLN A 512 -27.14 76.17 84.62
N THR A 513 -27.89 77.19 84.21
CA THR A 513 -28.17 77.47 82.80
C THR A 513 -26.88 77.67 82.00
N GLN A 514 -25.83 78.28 82.58
CA GLN A 514 -24.52 78.40 81.92
C GLN A 514 -23.86 77.03 81.67
N LYS A 515 -23.88 76.12 82.66
CA LYS A 515 -23.34 74.75 82.49
C LYS A 515 -24.14 73.95 81.45
N ASP A 516 -25.46 74.11 81.45
CA ASP A 516 -26.33 73.44 80.47
C ASP A 516 -26.13 74.01 79.06
N LEU A 517 -25.83 75.31 78.93
CA LEU A 517 -25.42 75.97 77.69
C LEU A 517 -24.04 75.50 77.20
N GLU A 518 -23.02 75.47 78.06
CA GLU A 518 -21.68 74.96 77.76
C GLU A 518 -21.73 73.49 77.32
N LYS A 519 -22.53 72.67 78.00
CA LYS A 519 -22.78 71.28 77.61
C LYS A 519 -23.47 71.20 76.25
N SER A 520 -24.53 71.98 76.01
CA SER A 520 -25.26 71.97 74.74
C SER A 520 -24.39 72.42 73.56
N GLN A 521 -23.44 73.34 73.78
CA GLN A 521 -22.42 73.70 72.79
C GLN A 521 -21.43 72.55 72.52
N SER A 522 -20.98 71.85 73.56
CA SER A 522 -20.12 70.66 73.41
C SER A 522 -20.83 69.53 72.66
N ASP A 523 -22.08 69.22 73.03
CA ASP A 523 -22.90 68.21 72.38
C ASP A 523 -23.15 68.57 70.90
N PHE A 524 -23.44 69.84 70.59
CA PHE A 524 -23.57 70.33 69.21
C PHE A 524 -22.27 70.18 68.40
N GLN A 525 -21.11 70.59 68.95
CA GLN A 525 -19.81 70.44 68.29
C GLN A 525 -19.44 68.97 68.05
N GLN A 526 -19.81 68.07 68.95
CA GLN A 526 -19.63 66.63 68.75
C GLN A 526 -20.52 66.12 67.61
N LYS A 527 -21.81 66.49 67.58
CA LYS A 527 -22.74 66.08 66.52
C LYS A 527 -22.37 66.64 65.14
N GLN A 528 -21.75 67.83 65.09
CA GLN A 528 -21.19 68.38 63.86
C GLN A 528 -20.05 67.50 63.32
N LYS A 529 -19.09 67.08 64.16
CA LYS A 529 -17.98 66.19 63.77
C LYS A 529 -18.45 64.78 63.38
N GLU A 530 -19.47 64.25 64.06
CA GLU A 530 -20.11 62.99 63.67
C GLU A 530 -20.72 63.09 62.26
N LEU A 531 -21.43 64.19 61.96
CA LEU A 531 -21.99 64.45 60.63
C LEU A 531 -20.91 64.61 59.54
N GLU A 532 -19.82 65.33 59.81
CA GLU A 532 -18.67 65.49 58.89
C GLU A 532 -18.00 64.13 58.57
N ASN A 533 -17.88 63.25 59.57
CA ASN A 533 -17.37 61.88 59.38
C ASN A 533 -18.33 61.03 58.54
N SER A 534 -19.64 61.04 58.81
CA SER A 534 -20.64 60.29 58.01
C SER A 534 -20.76 60.81 56.57
N GLN A 535 -20.62 62.13 56.36
CA GLN A 535 -20.53 62.71 55.01
C GLN A 535 -19.27 62.24 54.27
N SER A 536 -18.13 62.16 54.96
CA SER A 536 -16.87 61.67 54.39
C SER A 536 -16.95 60.19 54.02
N GLN A 537 -17.60 59.37 54.86
CA GLN A 537 -17.89 57.96 54.57
C GLN A 537 -18.82 57.82 53.36
N LEU A 538 -19.91 58.59 53.30
CA LEU A 538 -20.83 58.58 52.16
C LEU A 538 -20.12 58.90 50.83
N GLN A 539 -19.25 59.92 50.81
CA GLN A 539 -18.45 60.25 49.62
C GLN A 539 -17.48 59.13 49.21
N GLN A 540 -16.95 58.36 50.16
CA GLN A 540 -16.09 57.22 49.85
C GLN A 540 -16.91 56.06 49.28
N THR A 541 -18.00 55.66 49.94
CA THR A 541 -18.91 54.62 49.43
C THR A 541 -19.53 54.98 48.08
N GLN A 542 -19.75 56.28 47.78
CA GLN A 542 -20.16 56.73 46.44
C GLN A 542 -19.08 56.47 45.37
N LYS A 543 -17.81 56.77 45.63
CA LYS A 543 -16.70 56.48 44.70
C LYS A 543 -16.51 54.98 44.49
N ASP A 544 -16.59 54.20 45.56
CA ASP A 544 -16.45 52.73 45.50
C ASP A 544 -17.63 52.09 44.76
N LEU A 545 -18.83 52.68 44.87
CA LEU A 545 -20.00 52.32 44.08
C LEU A 545 -19.84 52.69 42.59
N GLU A 546 -19.42 53.91 42.27
CA GLU A 546 -19.13 54.34 40.88
C GLU A 546 -18.09 53.43 40.23
N LYS A 547 -17.05 53.06 40.98
CA LYS A 547 -16.05 52.10 40.53
C LYS A 547 -16.66 50.71 40.29
N SER A 548 -17.42 50.16 41.23
CA SER A 548 -18.10 48.87 41.06
C SER A 548 -19.08 48.86 39.89
N GLN A 549 -19.73 49.99 39.58
CA GLN A 549 -20.57 50.14 38.38
C GLN A 549 -19.73 50.13 37.08
N SER A 550 -18.57 50.80 37.07
CA SER A 550 -17.64 50.77 35.94
C SER A 550 -17.06 49.37 35.72
N ASP A 551 -16.60 48.71 36.79
CA ASP A 551 -16.03 47.36 36.77
C ASP A 551 -17.09 46.34 36.28
N PHE A 552 -18.35 46.46 36.74
CA PHE A 552 -19.48 45.66 36.24
C PHE A 552 -19.76 45.89 34.74
N GLN A 553 -19.80 47.14 34.27
CA GLN A 553 -20.01 47.46 32.85
C GLN A 553 -18.86 46.95 31.97
N GLN A 554 -17.62 46.95 32.47
CA GLN A 554 -16.49 46.34 31.76
C GLN A 554 -16.65 44.82 31.69
N LYS A 555 -16.95 44.16 32.82
CA LYS A 555 -17.18 42.70 32.86
C LYS A 555 -18.33 42.24 31.97
N GLN A 556 -19.39 43.05 31.85
CA GLN A 556 -20.49 42.79 30.93
C GLN A 556 -20.03 42.80 29.46
N LYS A 557 -19.17 43.75 29.05
CA LYS A 557 -18.59 43.80 27.69
C LYS A 557 -17.58 42.68 27.43
N GLU A 558 -16.77 42.32 28.42
CA GLU A 558 -15.87 41.15 28.35
C GLU A 558 -16.67 39.85 28.14
N LEU A 559 -17.82 39.71 28.81
CA LEU A 559 -18.75 38.60 28.61
C LEU A 559 -19.38 38.59 27.21
N GLU A 560 -19.88 39.73 26.71
CA GLU A 560 -20.45 39.86 25.36
C GLU A 560 -19.43 39.51 24.26
N ASN A 561 -18.18 39.98 24.40
CA ASN A 561 -17.08 39.62 23.51
C ASN A 561 -16.80 38.12 23.55
N SER A 562 -16.73 37.53 24.74
CA SER A 562 -16.50 36.08 24.91
C SER A 562 -17.62 35.24 24.27
N GLN A 563 -18.87 35.67 24.37
CA GLN A 563 -20.00 35.02 23.68
C GLN A 563 -19.91 35.16 22.15
N SER A 564 -19.43 36.30 21.65
CA SER A 564 -19.22 36.56 20.22
C SER A 564 -18.10 35.67 19.64
N GLU A 565 -16.99 35.52 20.35
CA GLU A 565 -15.90 34.64 19.95
C GLU A 565 -16.28 33.15 20.03
N ARG A 566 -16.95 32.72 21.11
CA ARG A 566 -17.51 31.37 21.19
C ARG A 566 -18.40 31.05 19.98
N LYS A 567 -19.32 31.95 19.60
CA LYS A 567 -20.21 31.73 18.44
C LYS A 567 -19.44 31.60 17.12
N LYS A 568 -18.37 32.38 16.91
CA LYS A 568 -17.50 32.23 15.72
C LYS A 568 -16.78 30.88 15.71
N LEU A 569 -16.28 30.43 16.88
CA LEU A 569 -15.65 29.12 17.02
C LEU A 569 -16.66 27.98 16.82
N GLU A 570 -17.91 28.15 17.28
CA GLU A 570 -19.01 27.20 17.11
C GLU A 570 -19.37 27.03 15.62
N THR A 571 -19.47 28.14 14.86
CA THR A 571 -19.62 28.11 13.40
C THR A 571 -18.43 27.44 12.73
N LYS A 572 -17.19 27.79 13.10
CA LYS A 572 -15.98 27.21 12.50
C LYS A 572 -15.86 25.69 12.76
N VAL A 573 -16.16 25.22 13.97
CA VAL A 573 -16.19 23.78 14.28
C VAL A 573 -17.19 23.06 13.38
N LYS A 574 -18.36 23.65 13.12
CA LYS A 574 -19.34 23.09 12.18
C LYS A 574 -18.83 23.08 10.73
N GLU A 575 -18.23 24.18 10.25
CA GLU A 575 -17.67 24.26 8.90
C GLU A 575 -16.60 23.17 8.67
N VAL A 576 -15.72 22.93 9.64
CA VAL A 576 -14.70 21.87 9.57
C VAL A 576 -15.34 20.46 9.67
N GLN A 577 -16.44 20.28 10.40
CA GLN A 577 -17.20 19.02 10.41
C GLN A 577 -17.88 18.73 9.06
N ASP A 578 -18.48 19.74 8.42
CA ASP A 578 -19.08 19.61 7.10
C ASP A 578 -18.00 19.35 6.03
N GLN A 579 -16.81 19.96 6.14
CA GLN A 579 -15.63 19.64 5.31
C GLN A 579 -15.14 18.19 5.52
N LEU A 580 -15.01 17.73 6.78
CA LEU A 580 -14.59 16.37 7.10
C LEU A 580 -15.53 15.33 6.49
N LYS A 581 -16.84 15.56 6.57
CA LYS A 581 -17.85 14.69 5.95
C LYS A 581 -17.70 14.62 4.44
N ASN A 582 -17.45 15.75 3.78
CA ASN A 582 -17.24 15.78 2.33
C ASN A 582 -15.95 15.05 1.92
N ALA A 583 -14.87 15.17 2.70
CA ALA A 583 -13.64 14.41 2.49
C ALA A 583 -13.86 12.89 2.69
N GLN A 584 -14.61 12.48 3.73
CA GLN A 584 -14.98 11.09 3.96
C GLN A 584 -15.83 10.50 2.82
N ASN A 585 -16.76 11.28 2.26
CA ASN A 585 -17.53 10.89 1.07
C ASN A 585 -16.59 10.67 -0.13
N LYS A 586 -15.74 11.65 -0.50
CA LYS A 586 -14.81 11.50 -1.64
C LYS A 586 -13.87 10.29 -1.44
N GLN A 587 -13.33 10.11 -0.23
CA GLN A 587 -12.49 8.95 0.09
C GLN A 587 -13.23 7.61 -0.06
N THR A 588 -14.55 7.58 0.15
CA THR A 588 -15.39 6.40 -0.05
C THR A 588 -15.68 6.16 -1.53
N GLU A 589 -15.93 7.23 -2.30
CA GLU A 589 -16.15 7.19 -3.75
C GLU A 589 -14.89 6.67 -4.47
N THR A 590 -13.72 7.27 -4.23
CA THR A 590 -12.43 6.81 -4.81
C THR A 590 -12.07 5.38 -4.38
N GLN A 591 -12.43 4.96 -3.16
CA GLN A 591 -12.23 3.56 -2.72
C GLN A 591 -13.11 2.58 -3.51
N GLN A 592 -14.36 2.94 -3.84
CA GLN A 592 -15.24 2.12 -4.68
C GLN A 592 -14.75 2.03 -6.12
N GLU A 593 -14.23 3.13 -6.68
CA GLU A 593 -13.63 3.14 -8.03
C GLU A 593 -12.34 2.30 -8.08
N LEU A 594 -11.50 2.38 -7.04
CA LEU A 594 -10.30 1.55 -6.90
C LEU A 594 -10.65 0.05 -6.82
N ASP A 595 -11.65 -0.33 -6.02
CA ASP A 595 -12.06 -1.72 -5.87
C ASP A 595 -12.80 -2.26 -7.12
N LYS A 596 -13.48 -1.40 -7.87
CA LYS A 596 -14.00 -1.74 -9.22
C LYS A 596 -12.86 -2.01 -10.19
N SER A 597 -11.86 -1.12 -10.27
CA SER A 597 -10.70 -1.27 -11.15
C SER A 597 -9.86 -2.51 -10.81
N ARG A 598 -9.86 -2.95 -9.54
CA ARG A 598 -9.28 -4.23 -9.11
C ARG A 598 -10.05 -5.44 -9.61
N SER A 599 -11.38 -5.38 -9.67
CA SER A 599 -12.19 -6.45 -10.28
C SER A 599 -11.90 -6.52 -11.77
N GLU A 600 -11.98 -5.40 -12.48
CA GLU A 600 -11.75 -5.37 -13.93
C GLU A 600 -10.33 -5.84 -14.31
N LEU A 601 -9.30 -5.50 -13.51
CA LEU A 601 -7.95 -6.02 -13.69
C LEU A 601 -7.82 -7.53 -13.36
N HIS A 602 -8.62 -8.06 -12.44
CA HIS A 602 -8.69 -9.50 -12.15
C HIS A 602 -9.35 -10.25 -13.30
N ASP A 603 -10.48 -9.75 -13.81
CA ASP A 603 -11.25 -10.35 -14.89
C ASP A 603 -10.40 -10.43 -16.17
N THR A 604 -9.78 -9.32 -16.59
CA THR A 604 -8.86 -9.28 -17.74
C THR A 604 -7.59 -10.13 -17.53
N ARG A 605 -7.21 -10.44 -16.29
CA ARG A 605 -6.09 -11.36 -16.01
C ARG A 605 -6.48 -12.82 -16.18
N GLU A 606 -7.72 -13.20 -15.88
CA GLU A 606 -8.24 -14.54 -16.21
C GLU A 606 -8.41 -14.70 -17.74
N GLU A 607 -8.91 -13.66 -18.43
CA GLU A 607 -8.96 -13.64 -19.90
C GLU A 607 -7.56 -13.78 -20.53
N LEU A 608 -6.54 -13.15 -19.95
CA LEU A 608 -5.15 -13.31 -20.39
C LEU A 608 -4.63 -14.75 -20.17
N GLU A 609 -4.95 -15.39 -19.04
CA GLU A 609 -4.56 -16.79 -18.79
C GLU A 609 -5.23 -17.74 -19.79
N MET A 610 -6.53 -17.53 -20.10
CA MET A 610 -7.24 -18.27 -21.14
C MET A 610 -6.66 -18.05 -22.55
N ALA A 611 -6.29 -16.81 -22.90
CA ALA A 611 -5.69 -16.50 -24.19
C ALA A 611 -4.30 -17.16 -24.38
N ASN A 612 -3.49 -17.26 -23.31
CA ASN A 612 -2.24 -18.01 -23.36
C ASN A 612 -2.49 -19.51 -23.53
N PHE A 613 -3.45 -20.10 -22.80
CA PHE A 613 -3.78 -21.52 -22.95
C PHE A 613 -4.22 -21.87 -24.38
N GLN A 614 -5.05 -21.04 -25.01
CA GLN A 614 -5.46 -21.21 -26.42
C GLN A 614 -4.27 -21.06 -27.38
N LEU A 615 -3.33 -20.16 -27.10
CA LEU A 615 -2.13 -19.98 -27.91
C LEU A 615 -1.19 -21.20 -27.81
N ASP A 616 -1.05 -21.81 -26.64
CA ASP A 616 -0.27 -23.03 -26.42
C ASP A 616 -0.93 -24.25 -27.11
N GLU A 617 -2.26 -24.37 -27.04
CA GLU A 617 -3.04 -25.41 -27.73
C GLU A 617 -2.83 -25.35 -29.26
N VAL A 618 -2.96 -24.16 -29.86
CA VAL A 618 -2.74 -23.95 -31.30
C VAL A 618 -1.27 -24.18 -31.70
N GLN A 619 -0.29 -23.84 -30.85
CA GLN A 619 1.12 -24.18 -31.11
C GLN A 619 1.34 -25.69 -31.18
N VAL A 620 0.80 -26.46 -30.22
CA VAL A 620 0.93 -27.92 -30.19
C VAL A 620 0.25 -28.58 -31.40
N GLU A 621 -0.91 -28.07 -31.85
CA GLU A 621 -1.53 -28.55 -33.09
C GLU A 621 -0.73 -28.18 -34.35
N LEU A 622 -0.09 -27.00 -34.39
CA LEU A 622 0.77 -26.60 -35.50
C LEU A 622 2.06 -27.43 -35.58
N GLU A 623 2.66 -27.80 -34.44
CA GLU A 623 3.78 -28.75 -34.40
C GLU A 623 3.39 -30.14 -34.93
N GLN A 624 2.23 -30.65 -34.52
CA GLN A 624 1.71 -31.94 -35.02
C GLN A 624 1.43 -31.88 -36.53
N ALA A 625 0.81 -30.81 -37.01
CA ALA A 625 0.59 -30.59 -38.44
C ALA A 625 1.92 -30.51 -39.22
N THR A 626 2.94 -29.86 -38.65
CA THR A 626 4.29 -29.78 -39.23
C THR A 626 4.96 -31.15 -39.32
N PHE A 627 4.83 -31.99 -38.28
CA PHE A 627 5.40 -33.33 -38.24
C PHE A 627 4.77 -34.27 -39.28
N GLU A 628 3.43 -34.33 -39.35
CA GLU A 628 2.75 -35.15 -40.36
C GLU A 628 3.01 -34.64 -41.79
N LEU A 629 3.09 -33.32 -41.99
CA LEU A 629 3.47 -32.72 -43.28
C LEU A 629 4.91 -33.09 -43.69
N HIS A 630 5.84 -33.21 -42.75
CA HIS A 630 7.21 -33.69 -43.01
C HIS A 630 7.20 -35.18 -43.38
N LYS A 631 6.50 -36.01 -42.61
CA LYS A 631 6.37 -37.46 -42.84
C LYS A 631 5.76 -37.79 -44.21
N ILE A 632 4.69 -37.09 -44.60
CA ILE A 632 4.06 -37.27 -45.92
C ILE A 632 5.02 -36.85 -47.05
N LYS A 633 5.93 -35.88 -46.84
CA LYS A 633 6.99 -35.56 -47.83
C LYS A 633 8.01 -36.69 -47.96
N GLU A 634 8.46 -37.30 -46.86
CA GLU A 634 9.37 -38.45 -46.90
C GLU A 634 8.73 -39.66 -47.61
N GLU A 635 7.45 -39.96 -47.30
CA GLU A 635 6.68 -40.99 -47.99
C GLU A 635 6.50 -40.69 -49.49
N LEU A 636 6.35 -39.41 -49.87
CA LEU A 636 6.26 -38.96 -51.26
C LEU A 636 7.61 -39.11 -52.00
N GLU A 637 8.73 -38.77 -51.38
CA GLU A 637 10.08 -38.92 -51.95
C GLU A 637 10.47 -40.40 -52.10
N GLY A 638 10.13 -41.23 -51.11
CA GLY A 638 10.26 -42.68 -51.19
C GLY A 638 9.43 -43.27 -52.33
N SER A 639 8.16 -42.86 -52.47
CA SER A 639 7.26 -43.32 -53.53
C SER A 639 7.74 -42.89 -54.93
N GLN A 640 8.28 -41.68 -55.08
CA GLN A 640 8.89 -41.23 -56.34
C GLN A 640 10.13 -42.06 -56.71
N SER A 641 10.97 -42.38 -55.72
CA SER A 641 12.18 -43.18 -55.92
C SER A 641 11.84 -44.61 -56.34
N GLN A 642 10.85 -45.24 -55.70
CA GLN A 642 10.35 -46.56 -56.08
C GLN A 642 9.74 -46.56 -57.50
N LEU A 643 8.99 -45.51 -57.86
CA LEU A 643 8.41 -45.37 -59.19
C LEU A 643 9.49 -45.29 -60.28
N GLN A 644 10.56 -44.51 -60.07
CA GLN A 644 11.69 -44.43 -61.01
C GLN A 644 12.40 -45.79 -61.17
N GLN A 645 12.58 -46.54 -60.07
CA GLN A 645 13.15 -47.88 -60.15
C GLN A 645 12.25 -48.83 -60.98
N GLN A 646 10.94 -48.85 -60.72
CA GLN A 646 9.99 -49.69 -61.47
C GLN A 646 9.91 -49.31 -62.96
N GLN A 647 9.99 -48.01 -63.30
CA GLN A 647 10.06 -47.56 -64.69
C GLN A 647 11.29 -48.14 -65.40
N LYS A 648 12.48 -48.01 -64.80
CA LYS A 648 13.73 -48.58 -65.34
C LYS A 648 13.67 -50.11 -65.45
N GLU A 649 13.13 -50.79 -64.45
CA GLU A 649 12.95 -52.24 -64.47
C GLU A 649 11.93 -52.71 -65.53
N LEU A 650 10.94 -51.88 -65.88
CA LEU A 650 10.00 -52.15 -66.97
C LEU A 650 10.66 -51.95 -68.34
N GLU A 651 11.48 -50.91 -68.53
CA GLU A 651 12.27 -50.68 -69.74
C GLU A 651 13.29 -51.80 -70.01
N GLU A 652 13.96 -52.29 -68.95
CA GLU A 652 14.87 -53.43 -69.04
C GLU A 652 14.14 -54.72 -69.46
N SER A 653 12.96 -55.00 -68.88
CA SER A 653 12.14 -56.15 -69.28
C SER A 653 11.50 -55.99 -70.68
N GLN A 654 11.16 -54.77 -71.11
CA GLN A 654 10.71 -54.50 -72.48
C GLN A 654 11.82 -54.78 -73.50
N SER A 655 13.06 -54.42 -73.16
CA SER A 655 14.25 -54.66 -73.99
C SER A 655 14.55 -56.16 -74.12
N GLN A 656 14.48 -56.91 -73.01
CA GLN A 656 14.61 -58.37 -73.00
C GLN A 656 13.51 -59.05 -73.83
N LEU A 657 12.26 -58.57 -73.71
CA LEU A 657 11.12 -59.07 -74.47
C LEU A 657 11.31 -58.88 -75.98
N GLN A 658 11.81 -57.72 -76.41
CA GLN A 658 12.14 -57.47 -77.82
C GLN A 658 13.28 -58.36 -78.32
N GLN A 659 14.31 -58.58 -77.51
CA GLN A 659 15.42 -59.48 -77.85
C GLN A 659 14.92 -60.92 -78.08
N GLN A 660 14.10 -61.47 -77.18
CA GLN A 660 13.55 -62.82 -77.31
C GLN A 660 12.61 -62.97 -78.51
N GLN A 661 11.82 -61.94 -78.84
CA GLN A 661 11.00 -61.94 -80.05
C GLN A 661 11.88 -62.06 -81.32
N LYS A 662 13.00 -61.33 -81.35
CA LYS A 662 13.97 -61.38 -82.44
C LYS A 662 14.68 -62.73 -82.53
N GLU A 663 15.16 -63.29 -81.42
CA GLU A 663 15.76 -64.63 -81.37
C GLU A 663 14.78 -65.73 -81.81
N LEU A 664 13.50 -65.59 -81.47
CA LEU A 664 12.44 -66.50 -81.91
C LEU A 664 12.14 -66.36 -83.42
N GLU A 665 12.17 -65.15 -83.97
CA GLU A 665 12.01 -64.93 -85.42
C GLU A 665 13.22 -65.46 -86.21
N GLU A 666 14.44 -65.24 -85.72
CA GLU A 666 15.67 -65.79 -86.30
C GLU A 666 15.63 -67.34 -86.27
N SER A 667 15.23 -67.94 -85.14
CA SER A 667 15.02 -69.39 -85.01
C SER A 667 13.97 -69.94 -85.99
N ARG A 668 12.85 -69.23 -86.21
CA ARG A 668 11.85 -69.60 -87.23
C ARG A 668 12.42 -69.53 -88.64
N SER A 669 13.21 -68.50 -88.94
CA SER A 669 13.89 -68.31 -90.23
C SER A 669 14.89 -69.45 -90.50
N GLU A 670 15.65 -69.88 -89.50
CA GLU A 670 16.58 -71.01 -89.63
C GLU A 670 15.87 -72.35 -89.78
N ILE A 671 14.82 -72.62 -89.01
CA ILE A 671 13.97 -73.82 -89.21
C ILE A 671 13.39 -73.86 -90.62
N GLN A 672 13.01 -72.71 -91.20
CA GLN A 672 12.50 -72.68 -92.57
C GLN A 672 13.62 -72.94 -93.60
N LYS A 673 14.80 -72.34 -93.47
CA LYS A 673 15.97 -72.64 -94.32
C LYS A 673 16.35 -74.13 -94.24
N LEU A 674 16.31 -74.71 -93.04
CA LEU A 674 16.54 -76.15 -92.81
C LEU A 674 15.48 -77.02 -93.49
N ARG A 675 14.20 -76.64 -93.43
CA ARG A 675 13.12 -77.34 -94.18
C ARG A 675 13.35 -77.28 -95.69
N GLU A 676 13.74 -76.13 -96.23
CA GLU A 676 14.03 -75.94 -97.65
C GLU A 676 15.25 -76.78 -98.08
N GLN A 677 16.31 -76.84 -97.27
CA GLN A 677 17.47 -77.73 -97.51
C GLN A 677 17.11 -79.22 -97.43
N ILE A 678 16.33 -79.64 -96.43
CA ILE A 678 15.86 -81.03 -96.31
C ILE A 678 14.98 -81.42 -97.49
N GLN A 679 14.07 -80.54 -97.94
CA GLN A 679 13.27 -80.75 -99.15
C GLN A 679 14.15 -80.86 -100.40
N GLN A 680 15.19 -80.03 -100.55
CA GLN A 680 16.14 -80.15 -101.66
C GLN A 680 16.88 -81.50 -101.64
N ILE A 681 17.35 -81.96 -100.47
CA ILE A 681 18.05 -83.25 -100.33
C ILE A 681 17.10 -84.43 -100.60
N GLN A 682 15.86 -84.38 -100.10
CA GLN A 682 14.84 -85.40 -100.37
C GLN A 682 14.44 -85.44 -101.86
N HIS A 683 14.36 -84.27 -102.52
CA HIS A 683 14.11 -84.18 -103.97
C HIS A 683 15.29 -84.73 -104.79
N ILE A 684 16.54 -84.51 -104.36
CA ILE A 684 17.74 -85.14 -104.94
C ILE A 684 17.68 -86.67 -104.78
N GLN A 685 17.26 -87.19 -103.62
CA GLN A 685 17.08 -88.63 -103.39
C GLN A 685 15.96 -89.24 -104.26
N GLN A 686 14.87 -88.50 -104.53
CA GLN A 686 13.85 -88.94 -105.50
C GLN A 686 14.40 -88.99 -106.94
N TYR A 687 15.20 -88.00 -107.35
CA TYR A 687 15.76 -87.93 -108.71
C TYR A 687 16.78 -89.03 -109.04
N GLN A 688 17.38 -89.70 -108.05
CA GLN A 688 18.35 -90.78 -108.28
C GLN A 688 17.72 -92.17 -108.50
N ASN A 689 16.39 -92.31 -108.41
CA ASN A 689 15.70 -93.61 -108.41
C ASN A 689 14.97 -93.99 -109.73
N MET A 690 15.26 -93.34 -110.88
CA MET A 690 14.67 -93.71 -112.18
C MET A 690 15.68 -93.74 -113.35
N SER A 691 15.47 -94.63 -114.32
CA SER A 691 16.33 -94.84 -115.51
C SER A 691 15.54 -94.85 -116.83
N PRO A 692 16.10 -94.34 -117.95
CA PRO A 692 15.49 -94.37 -119.31
C PRO A 692 16.30 -95.30 -120.28
N PRO A 693 16.09 -95.34 -121.64
CA PRO A 693 15.05 -94.77 -122.53
C PRO A 693 14.40 -95.77 -123.55
N GLY A 694 13.41 -95.35 -124.37
CA GLY A 694 12.90 -96.17 -125.51
C GLY A 694 11.79 -95.56 -126.42
N GLN A 695 12.17 -95.14 -127.63
CA GLN A 695 11.47 -94.60 -128.84
C GLN A 695 10.20 -95.34 -129.40
N PRO A 696 9.50 -94.89 -130.50
CA PRO A 696 9.07 -93.50 -130.89
C PRO A 696 7.70 -93.40 -131.71
N VAL A 697 7.28 -92.16 -132.07
CA VAL A 697 6.32 -91.70 -133.16
C VAL A 697 4.90 -92.33 -133.32
N GLN A 698 3.81 -91.53 -133.23
CA GLN A 698 2.93 -91.05 -134.36
C GLN A 698 1.59 -90.41 -133.84
N GLN A 699 0.72 -89.93 -134.75
CA GLN A 699 -0.39 -88.97 -134.50
C GLN A 699 -1.77 -89.61 -134.26
N TYR A 700 -2.65 -88.98 -133.46
CA TYR A 700 -4.11 -88.88 -133.69
C TYR A 700 -4.75 -87.73 -132.85
N GLN A 701 -6.02 -87.38 -133.14
CA GLN A 701 -6.84 -86.26 -132.59
C GLN A 701 -8.24 -86.80 -132.18
N PRO A 702 -9.19 -86.05 -131.55
CA PRO A 702 -9.13 -84.81 -130.73
C PRO A 702 -10.07 -84.83 -129.45
N ALA A 703 -10.29 -83.66 -128.81
CA ALA A 703 -11.47 -83.25 -127.98
C ALA A 703 -11.59 -83.75 -126.49
N VAL A 704 -12.28 -83.10 -125.52
CA VAL A 704 -12.86 -81.74 -125.30
C VAL A 704 -13.22 -81.51 -123.79
N ALA A 705 -13.18 -80.26 -123.28
CA ALA A 705 -13.75 -79.72 -121.99
C ALA A 705 -13.17 -80.25 -120.64
N GLN A 706 -13.23 -79.58 -119.46
CA GLN A 706 -13.45 -78.18 -118.95
C GLN A 706 -13.04 -78.14 -117.44
N SER A 707 -12.90 -77.04 -116.67
CA SER A 707 -12.93 -75.57 -116.88
C SER A 707 -11.70 -74.93 -116.14
N GLY A 708 -11.63 -73.88 -115.28
CA GLY A 708 -12.52 -72.91 -114.59
C GLY A 708 -12.45 -73.03 -113.03
N ASN A 709 -12.35 -72.00 -112.16
CA ASN A 709 -12.07 -70.54 -112.21
C ASN A 709 -11.89 -70.03 -110.73
N THR A 710 -11.33 -68.88 -110.29
CA THR A 710 -10.30 -67.89 -110.74
C THR A 710 -10.12 -66.78 -109.65
N TYR A 711 -8.88 -66.27 -109.43
CA TYR A 711 -8.53 -64.85 -109.07
C TYR A 711 -8.83 -64.31 -107.64
N ASN A 712 -8.14 -63.29 -107.06
CA ASN A 712 -6.80 -62.64 -107.23
C ASN A 712 -6.48 -61.84 -105.90
N ALA A 713 -5.67 -60.78 -105.71
CA ALA A 713 -4.94 -59.83 -106.56
C ALA A 713 -3.73 -59.09 -105.88
N ALA A 714 -3.07 -58.27 -106.70
CA ALA A 714 -2.09 -57.18 -106.45
C ALA A 714 -2.41 -56.22 -105.26
N LEU A 715 -1.47 -55.61 -104.50
CA LEU A 715 -0.02 -55.29 -104.66
C LEU A 715 0.28 -54.11 -105.63
N VAL A 716 1.34 -53.34 -105.36
CA VAL A 716 1.92 -52.23 -106.16
C VAL A 716 1.17 -50.88 -106.17
N LYS A 717 1.63 -49.98 -105.30
CA LYS A 717 2.15 -48.64 -105.71
C LYS A 717 3.25 -48.21 -104.72
N MET A 718 4.34 -47.64 -105.24
CA MET A 718 5.62 -47.44 -104.53
C MET A 718 5.97 -45.97 -104.29
N PHE A 719 6.63 -45.72 -103.15
CA PHE A 719 7.64 -44.68 -102.85
C PHE A 719 7.40 -43.20 -103.20
N ALA A 720 7.08 -42.42 -102.16
CA ALA A 720 7.65 -41.10 -101.78
C ALA A 720 7.13 -40.78 -100.34
N LYS A 721 7.78 -40.06 -99.42
CA LYS A 721 9.07 -39.31 -99.36
C LYS A 721 9.54 -39.28 -97.88
N ILE A 722 10.80 -38.92 -97.58
CA ILE A 722 11.37 -38.83 -96.22
C ILE A 722 11.52 -37.35 -95.78
N ILE A 723 11.63 -37.10 -94.46
CA ILE A 723 12.21 -35.94 -93.71
C ILE A 723 11.20 -35.06 -92.91
N ALA A 724 11.65 -34.62 -91.72
CA ALA A 724 11.11 -33.64 -90.75
C ALA A 724 9.90 -34.09 -89.88
N GLU A 725 9.75 -33.69 -88.61
CA GLU A 725 10.66 -33.11 -87.56
C GLU A 725 9.94 -33.39 -86.20
N THR A 726 10.52 -34.02 -85.16
CA THR A 726 11.41 -33.51 -84.09
C THR A 726 10.96 -32.27 -83.29
N MET A 727 10.65 -32.48 -82.00
CA MET A 727 10.49 -31.50 -80.90
C MET A 727 9.16 -30.67 -80.91
N PRO A 728 8.90 -29.71 -79.98
CA PRO A 728 7.87 -29.93 -78.94
C PRO A 728 6.92 -28.73 -78.73
N ASP A 729 6.08 -28.82 -77.68
CA ASP A 729 5.71 -27.73 -76.75
C ASP A 729 5.33 -28.36 -75.39
#